data_AF-A0AAT9FNR8-F1
#
_entry.id   AF-A0AAT9FNR8-F1
#
_cell.length_a   1.000
_cell.length_b   1.000
_cell.length_c   1.000
_cell.angle_alpha   90.00
_cell.angle_beta   90.00
_cell.angle_gamma   90.00
#
_symmetry.space_group_name_H-M   'P 1'
#
loop_
_entity.id
_entity.type
_entity.pdbx_description
1 polymer ?
#
loop_
_entity_poly.entity_id
_entity_poly.type
_entity_poly.pdbx_seq_one_letter_code
_entity_poly.pdbx_strand_id
1 'polypeptide(L)'
;MNHLTKIITCLACAVFPLHAAPNIIFFFVDDLGYGDIGCFWQDAKTGTQKFDTPHIDTMAAEGAKLTHHYISASVCAPSRASLMQGRHQGHSDVRNSQFDKALPNNHTMSDMLKRAGYRTIHVGKAGLAGGKVGGLAGTGSQNLAAHPLDRGFDEFFGYLFHSDGHEHFPSNGTTNKSAHIYNGYQQITNASVDLYTTDAWTAYAKNAIITEHNDGDDQPFFLYLAYDTPHFKMQRPAVAYPTGGGLTGGIQWTTATDGAGNIRYASTADGTGTVDGYNHPDNNTSWPTSNQQHVGMIRRLDNSIGDIMKLLKDLGIDDNTICIFSSDNGPHNEGNNPRYFESYANMEGVKRDMWEAGIRVPTVVRWPTHITGATGNPGNIHEISYPSAIWDWMPTFAELADIPAPAWCDGVSLVPTLTGTGTQRDKGYLYFEFNASGSTPNWSEFPNHRGETKGQMQCLRIGDHMGIRTGISSATDDFQIYNSVLDPGQATNLAASMPALQTQMKNLALQARRPAGHAVRPYDSANLAPVSVTTVQGLEYSTYEGDWTYVPEFRDMPPVSNGNTTNLNLSVRSRNIDCGILFTGYVQIPTAGSYTFYLSSDDGANMFVHDAHVIDDDFNHNGSEQSGSVNLGAGMHPIRIYYRHGATGTHALNVSWQGPSISKQSIPDTAFFRFGTPPPEPVANPDNASTSGTTPISIPVLGNDSDDGAPAALSIQSITQPGFGTANISGSNITYTADAGKFGTDQFSYTITDGQFTATATVTVDVQVPSQSSVLLHTDFTGFSTSGTTLSGFSWSSDEGEQDNASTSLLLAGSASGFLTTNPAAAGSGPAVGVAGNVETIGPWNTSFTFTPTQEYDLSSFEVSSYSINSGGNHQGASHSVNWALEISSAGSYFNGNTTEIEPGGNAPQLFTIETNGTRLNADTTYTFKLTVSSTANAGNNIALDSLTLRQSPFPQTPRATWYYTHFGIPSPTSAQWQADTDNDGSNQLAEYAFGGNPHVSDASAVTPTANYNDTSDKLNVTFTRRKAGSHDLTYSVQVSDDLSTWTLPSTEISAISHPILGSDFEQVVVETDGSSPASVRRFIRIKAE
;
A
#
# COMPACT_ATOMS: atom_id res chain seq x y z
N MET A 1 -14.82 49.87 10.83
CA MET A 1 -14.25 50.66 9.71
C MET A 1 -12.89 50.04 9.40
N ASN A 2 -12.67 49.34 8.28
CA ASN A 2 -13.51 49.17 7.08
C ASN A 2 -13.67 47.69 6.70
N HIS A 3 -14.86 47.32 6.19
CA HIS A 3 -15.03 46.14 5.33
C HIS A 3 -14.86 46.56 3.85
N LEU A 4 -14.94 45.59 2.93
CA LEU A 4 -14.61 45.68 1.50
C LEU A 4 -13.10 45.89 1.27
N THR A 5 -12.39 45.00 0.57
CA THR A 5 -12.67 44.60 -0.82
C THR A 5 -12.04 43.23 -1.14
N LYS A 6 -12.82 42.23 -1.60
CA LYS A 6 -12.32 41.03 -2.32
C LYS A 6 -13.45 40.20 -2.99
N ILE A 7 -13.99 40.74 -4.08
CA ILE A 7 -14.77 40.03 -5.14
C ILE A 7 -14.40 40.82 -6.43
N ILE A 8 -14.19 40.29 -7.64
CA ILE A 8 -14.60 39.03 -8.28
C ILE A 8 -13.46 38.48 -9.15
N THR A 9 -13.25 37.16 -9.19
CA THR A 9 -12.94 36.40 -10.42
C THR A 9 -13.33 34.94 -10.16
N CYS A 10 -14.64 34.66 -10.18
CA CYS A 10 -15.15 33.29 -10.07
C CYS A 10 -15.34 32.74 -11.48
N LEU A 11 -14.40 31.92 -11.95
CA LEU A 11 -14.66 30.98 -13.03
C LEU A 11 -15.33 29.75 -12.41
N ALA A 12 -16.34 29.20 -13.08
CA ALA A 12 -17.14 28.12 -12.53
C ALA A 12 -16.40 26.77 -12.57
N CYS A 13 -15.57 26.51 -11.56
CA CYS A 13 -15.50 25.15 -11.03
C CYS A 13 -16.89 24.80 -10.48
N ALA A 14 -17.38 23.59 -10.76
CA ALA A 14 -18.56 23.09 -10.08
C ALA A 14 -18.20 22.93 -8.59
N VAL A 15 -18.85 23.72 -7.73
CA VAL A 15 -18.89 23.43 -6.30
C VAL A 15 -19.80 22.22 -6.15
N PHE A 16 -19.21 21.03 -6.26
CA PHE A 16 -19.75 19.87 -5.57
C PHE A 16 -19.92 20.27 -4.10
N PRO A 17 -21.07 19.97 -3.46
CA PRO A 17 -21.18 20.20 -2.03
C PRO A 17 -20.04 19.44 -1.34
N LEU A 18 -19.31 20.13 -0.47
CA LEU A 18 -18.49 19.47 0.52
C LEU A 18 -19.42 18.50 1.25
N HIS A 19 -19.09 17.20 1.32
CA HIS A 19 -19.91 16.29 2.12
C HIS A 19 -19.89 16.81 3.55
N ALA A 20 -21.08 17.11 4.10
CA ALA A 20 -21.19 17.49 5.50
C ALA A 20 -20.65 16.33 6.33
N ALA A 21 -19.67 16.61 7.20
CA ALA A 21 -19.03 15.57 7.98
C ALA A 21 -20.08 14.83 8.85
N PRO A 22 -20.02 13.49 8.96
CA PRO A 22 -21.04 12.73 9.65
C PRO A 22 -20.96 12.94 11.16
N ASN A 23 -22.09 12.87 11.85
CA ASN A 23 -22.08 12.76 13.31
C ASN A 23 -21.40 11.45 13.72
N ILE A 24 -20.63 11.47 14.82
CA ILE A 24 -19.89 10.30 15.29
C ILE A 24 -20.41 9.92 16.68
N ILE A 25 -20.94 8.71 16.84
CA ILE A 25 -21.36 8.17 18.13
C ILE A 25 -20.51 6.93 18.45
N PHE A 26 -19.77 6.99 19.56
CA PHE A 26 -18.99 5.86 20.06
C PHE A 26 -19.62 5.34 21.37
N PHE A 27 -20.35 4.23 21.27
CA PHE A 27 -20.80 3.42 22.41
C PHE A 27 -19.61 2.59 22.92
N PHE A 28 -18.98 3.01 24.03
CA PHE A 28 -17.80 2.35 24.56
C PHE A 28 -18.04 1.76 25.96
N VAL A 29 -17.93 0.43 26.08
CA VAL A 29 -18.43 -0.30 27.26
C VAL A 29 -17.29 -0.89 28.10
N ASP A 30 -17.59 -1.26 29.34
CA ASP A 30 -16.60 -1.56 30.39
C ASP A 30 -16.67 -3.03 30.82
N ASP A 31 -15.59 -3.80 30.61
CA ASP A 31 -15.48 -5.25 30.90
C ASP A 31 -16.39 -6.22 30.08
N LEU A 32 -16.99 -5.80 28.96
CA LEU A 32 -17.78 -6.70 28.10
C LEU A 32 -16.89 -7.63 27.28
N GLY A 33 -17.10 -8.94 27.36
CA GLY A 33 -16.35 -9.93 26.59
C GLY A 33 -16.84 -10.10 25.16
N TYR A 34 -15.96 -10.54 24.26
CA TYR A 34 -16.28 -10.87 22.87
C TYR A 34 -17.45 -11.87 22.75
N GLY A 35 -17.53 -12.81 23.70
CA GLY A 35 -18.59 -13.81 23.74
C GLY A 35 -19.93 -13.32 24.32
N ASP A 36 -20.03 -12.11 24.86
CA ASP A 36 -21.26 -11.60 25.50
C ASP A 36 -22.31 -11.04 24.51
N ILE A 37 -22.03 -11.04 23.20
CA ILE A 37 -22.92 -10.53 22.14
C ILE A 37 -23.44 -11.69 21.25
N GLY A 38 -24.70 -11.58 20.80
CA GLY A 38 -25.41 -12.47 19.88
C GLY A 38 -24.60 -12.80 18.65
N CYS A 39 -24.42 -11.81 17.76
CA CYS A 39 -23.77 -11.96 16.47
C CYS A 39 -22.28 -12.35 16.51
N PHE A 40 -21.66 -12.35 17.70
CA PHE A 40 -20.28 -12.78 17.93
C PHE A 40 -20.17 -14.19 18.53
N TRP A 41 -21.07 -14.58 19.43
CA TRP A 41 -21.04 -15.92 20.04
C TRP A 41 -22.39 -16.46 20.49
N GLN A 42 -23.22 -15.69 21.21
CA GLN A 42 -24.42 -16.27 21.86
C GLN A 42 -25.39 -16.93 20.86
N ASP A 43 -25.54 -16.38 19.65
CA ASP A 43 -26.43 -16.93 18.63
C ASP A 43 -26.01 -18.34 18.20
N ALA A 44 -24.70 -18.55 18.02
CA ALA A 44 -24.10 -19.82 17.61
C ALA A 44 -24.23 -20.92 18.68
N LYS A 45 -24.45 -20.57 19.95
CA LYS A 45 -24.51 -21.54 21.05
C LYS A 45 -25.73 -22.46 20.96
N THR A 46 -25.47 -23.77 21.00
CA THR A 46 -26.48 -24.83 21.05
C THR A 46 -26.86 -25.19 22.49
N GLY A 47 -27.65 -24.34 23.16
CA GLY A 47 -28.11 -24.61 24.53
C GLY A 47 -29.06 -23.56 25.09
N THR A 48 -29.48 -23.75 26.35
CA THR A 48 -30.37 -22.82 27.10
C THR A 48 -29.60 -21.92 28.09
N GLN A 49 -28.27 -21.87 27.98
CA GLN A 49 -27.38 -20.98 28.74
C GLN A 49 -26.84 -19.91 27.79
N LYS A 50 -27.78 -19.10 27.29
CA LYS A 50 -27.54 -17.95 26.41
C LYS A 50 -28.66 -16.91 26.54
N PHE A 51 -28.44 -15.75 25.94
CA PHE A 51 -29.34 -14.60 25.87
C PHE A 51 -29.05 -13.83 24.57
N ASP A 52 -29.99 -13.00 24.13
CA ASP A 52 -29.95 -12.38 22.80
C ASP A 52 -29.54 -10.89 22.89
N THR A 53 -29.02 -10.28 21.82
CA THR A 53 -28.70 -8.84 21.74
C THR A 53 -29.27 -8.17 20.48
N PRO A 54 -30.59 -8.30 20.21
CA PRO A 54 -31.17 -8.03 18.91
C PRO A 54 -31.00 -6.59 18.40
N HIS A 55 -30.74 -5.59 19.25
CA HIS A 55 -30.47 -4.23 18.78
C HIS A 55 -29.02 -4.05 18.34
N ILE A 56 -28.05 -4.66 19.04
CA ILE A 56 -26.65 -4.74 18.60
C ILE A 56 -26.52 -5.63 17.36
N ASP A 57 -27.25 -6.75 17.31
CA ASP A 57 -27.27 -7.66 16.16
C ASP A 57 -27.92 -6.98 14.92
N THR A 58 -28.94 -6.13 15.15
CA THR A 58 -29.49 -5.25 14.10
C THR A 58 -28.52 -4.15 13.69
N MET A 59 -27.77 -3.55 14.63
CA MET A 59 -26.75 -2.55 14.33
C MET A 59 -25.64 -3.14 13.45
N ALA A 60 -25.24 -4.39 13.69
CA ALA A 60 -24.28 -5.12 12.87
C ALA A 60 -24.86 -5.53 11.50
N ALA A 61 -26.14 -5.87 11.44
CA ALA A 61 -26.84 -6.18 10.19
C ALA A 61 -26.96 -4.96 9.26
N GLU A 62 -27.27 -3.79 9.81
CA GLU A 62 -27.32 -2.50 9.10
C GLU A 62 -25.91 -1.90 8.85
N GLY A 63 -24.84 -2.64 9.13
CA GLY A 63 -23.45 -2.23 8.99
C GLY A 63 -22.52 -3.45 8.86
N ALA A 64 -21.52 -3.53 9.73
CA ALA A 64 -20.57 -4.64 9.79
C ALA A 64 -20.15 -4.97 11.25
N LYS A 65 -19.68 -6.21 11.47
CA LYS A 65 -18.90 -6.57 12.66
C LYS A 65 -17.41 -6.75 12.29
N LEU A 66 -16.52 -6.15 13.09
CA LEU A 66 -15.07 -6.28 12.94
C LEU A 66 -14.62 -7.47 13.80
N THR A 67 -14.26 -8.59 13.16
CA THR A 67 -13.99 -9.85 13.88
C THR A 67 -12.60 -9.90 14.49
N HIS A 68 -11.65 -9.08 14.02
CA HIS A 68 -10.27 -8.99 14.53
C HIS A 68 -9.92 -7.58 15.04
N HIS A 69 -10.82 -6.99 15.84
CA HIS A 69 -10.57 -5.71 16.52
C HIS A 69 -10.05 -5.91 17.96
N TYR A 70 -9.00 -5.17 18.32
CA TYR A 70 -8.26 -5.33 19.58
C TYR A 70 -8.18 -4.04 20.39
N ILE A 71 -8.22 -4.12 21.72
CA ILE A 71 -7.83 -3.00 22.59
C ILE A 71 -6.33 -2.98 22.85
N SER A 72 -5.80 -1.87 23.36
CA SER A 72 -4.36 -1.69 23.52
C SER A 72 -3.75 -2.40 24.74
N ALA A 73 -4.52 -2.53 25.82
CA ALA A 73 -4.19 -3.24 27.04
C ALA A 73 -5.46 -3.76 27.71
N SER A 74 -5.39 -4.96 28.29
CA SER A 74 -6.53 -5.70 28.87
C SER A 74 -7.05 -5.14 30.20
N VAL A 75 -7.05 -3.81 30.38
CA VAL A 75 -7.61 -3.06 31.51
C VAL A 75 -8.07 -1.68 31.03
N CYS A 76 -9.22 -1.26 31.53
CA CYS A 76 -9.88 0.01 31.25
C CYS A 76 -8.98 1.27 31.20
N ALA A 77 -8.20 1.58 32.24
CA ALA A 77 -7.39 2.82 32.29
C ALA A 77 -6.41 3.01 31.10
N PRO A 78 -5.47 2.07 30.82
CA PRO A 78 -4.55 2.19 29.69
C PRO A 78 -5.27 2.08 28.32
N SER A 79 -6.34 1.28 28.24
CA SER A 79 -7.16 1.13 27.03
C SER A 79 -7.83 2.46 26.63
N ARG A 80 -8.58 3.07 27.56
CA ARG A 80 -9.25 4.37 27.37
C ARG A 80 -8.26 5.48 27.02
N ALA A 81 -7.08 5.52 27.65
CA ALA A 81 -6.05 6.49 27.29
C ALA A 81 -5.50 6.29 25.87
N SER A 82 -5.36 5.04 25.43
CA SER A 82 -4.87 4.69 24.10
C SER A 82 -5.85 5.07 22.99
N LEU A 83 -7.15 4.86 23.21
CA LEU A 83 -8.23 5.38 22.38
C LEU A 83 -8.15 6.92 22.27
N MET A 84 -8.16 7.61 23.42
CA MET A 84 -8.15 9.08 23.45
C MET A 84 -6.91 9.70 22.81
N GLN A 85 -5.73 9.08 22.91
CA GLN A 85 -4.47 9.56 22.32
C GLN A 85 -4.20 9.04 20.88
N GLY A 86 -4.99 8.09 20.37
CA GLY A 86 -4.67 7.39 19.11
C GLY A 86 -3.33 6.65 19.13
N ARG A 87 -2.94 6.06 20.27
CA ARG A 87 -1.59 5.49 20.50
C ARG A 87 -1.62 4.09 21.06
N HIS A 88 -0.74 3.21 20.60
CA HIS A 88 -0.53 1.89 21.20
C HIS A 88 0.28 1.99 22.50
N GLN A 89 0.36 0.90 23.26
CA GLN A 89 1.01 0.91 24.59
C GLN A 89 2.52 1.16 24.55
N GLY A 90 3.17 1.05 23.38
CA GLY A 90 4.58 1.43 23.20
C GLY A 90 4.80 2.94 23.27
N HIS A 91 3.75 3.74 23.01
CA HIS A 91 3.81 5.20 23.02
C HIS A 91 2.90 5.88 24.05
N SER A 92 1.71 5.33 24.33
CA SER A 92 0.75 5.86 25.32
C SER A 92 1.40 6.20 26.66
N ASP A 93 0.86 7.18 27.38
CA ASP A 93 1.38 7.57 28.70
C ASP A 93 0.66 6.86 29.86
N VAL A 94 -0.44 6.14 29.62
CA VAL A 94 -1.06 5.26 30.62
C VAL A 94 -0.85 3.83 30.14
N ARG A 95 0.12 3.14 30.76
CA ARG A 95 0.67 1.85 30.26
C ARG A 95 0.37 0.63 31.14
N ASN A 96 -0.37 0.84 32.21
CA ASN A 96 -0.70 -0.18 33.19
C ASN A 96 -1.90 0.29 34.03
N SER A 97 -2.17 -0.41 35.14
CA SER A 97 -3.07 -0.15 36.27
C SER A 97 -2.83 1.17 37.02
N GLN A 98 -2.40 2.21 36.31
CA GLN A 98 -2.23 3.59 36.76
C GLN A 98 -3.61 4.26 36.77
N PHE A 99 -4.56 3.67 37.52
CA PHE A 99 -5.95 4.12 37.58
C PHE A 99 -6.04 5.58 38.00
N ASP A 100 -6.89 6.33 37.31
CA ASP A 100 -7.09 7.76 37.49
C ASP A 100 -5.81 8.60 37.33
N LYS A 101 -4.76 8.08 36.66
CA LYS A 101 -3.67 8.92 36.17
C LYS A 101 -4.25 9.93 35.16
N ALA A 102 -3.85 11.19 35.30
CA ALA A 102 -4.22 12.25 34.38
C ALA A 102 -3.77 11.93 32.95
N LEU A 103 -4.68 12.04 31.98
CA LEU A 103 -4.32 12.05 30.57
C LEU A 103 -3.33 13.20 30.31
N PRO A 104 -2.24 13.02 29.54
CA PRO A 104 -1.32 14.11 29.21
C PRO A 104 -2.04 15.30 28.59
N ASN A 105 -1.47 16.49 28.74
CA ASN A 105 -1.87 17.64 27.93
C ASN A 105 -1.13 17.54 26.60
N ASN A 106 -1.76 16.86 25.64
CA ASN A 106 -1.26 16.52 24.31
C ASN A 106 -2.46 16.33 23.38
N HIS A 107 -2.25 16.07 22.08
CA HIS A 107 -3.36 15.84 21.15
C HIS A 107 -4.21 14.64 21.58
N THR A 108 -5.53 14.83 21.53
CA THR A 108 -6.53 13.79 21.73
C THR A 108 -7.52 13.79 20.57
N MET A 109 -8.22 12.67 20.34
CA MET A 109 -9.25 12.58 19.29
C MET A 109 -10.37 13.62 19.49
N SER A 110 -10.67 13.98 20.74
CA SER A 110 -11.62 15.03 21.11
C SER A 110 -11.12 16.45 20.79
N ASP A 111 -9.86 16.79 21.13
CA ASP A 111 -9.24 18.06 20.76
C ASP A 111 -9.15 18.22 19.24
N MET A 112 -8.78 17.14 18.55
CA MET A 112 -8.71 17.04 17.09
C MET A 112 -10.08 17.30 16.43
N LEU A 113 -11.12 16.57 16.84
CA LEU A 113 -12.48 16.75 16.28
C LEU A 113 -13.06 18.13 16.58
N LYS A 114 -12.83 18.66 17.79
CA LYS A 114 -13.25 20.02 18.16
C LYS A 114 -12.57 21.09 17.30
N ARG A 115 -11.31 20.90 16.90
CA ARG A 115 -10.61 21.77 15.93
C ARG A 115 -11.16 21.65 14.52
N ALA A 116 -11.68 20.48 14.14
CA ALA A 116 -12.43 20.29 12.89
C ALA A 116 -13.87 20.86 12.92
N GLY A 117 -14.27 21.49 14.02
CA GLY A 117 -15.58 22.13 14.16
C GLY A 117 -16.67 21.23 14.73
N TYR A 118 -16.37 20.01 15.18
CA TYR A 118 -17.36 19.17 15.86
C TYR A 118 -17.69 19.72 17.26
N ARG A 119 -18.96 19.64 17.67
CA ARG A 119 -19.33 19.68 19.10
C ARG A 119 -18.88 18.38 19.76
N THR A 120 -18.14 18.44 20.87
CA THR A 120 -17.59 17.22 21.50
C THR A 120 -18.22 16.94 22.87
N ILE A 121 -18.86 15.78 23.02
CA ILE A 121 -19.71 15.44 24.17
C ILE A 121 -19.24 14.11 24.78
N HIS A 122 -18.91 14.11 26.08
CA HIS A 122 -18.53 12.90 26.82
C HIS A 122 -19.58 12.55 27.88
N VAL A 123 -20.18 11.37 27.74
CA VAL A 123 -21.17 10.86 28.70
C VAL A 123 -20.64 9.58 29.36
N GLY A 124 -20.81 9.44 30.68
CA GLY A 124 -20.45 8.24 31.43
C GLY A 124 -19.00 8.21 31.95
N LYS A 125 -18.33 7.05 31.86
CA LYS A 125 -17.04 6.76 32.51
C LYS A 125 -15.86 7.43 31.80
N ALA A 126 -15.20 8.35 32.50
CA ALA A 126 -13.92 8.94 32.08
C ALA A 126 -12.71 8.18 32.63
N GLY A 127 -12.48 8.23 33.95
CA GLY A 127 -11.38 7.52 34.62
C GLY A 127 -9.97 8.05 34.34
N LEU A 128 -9.83 9.17 33.63
CA LEU A 128 -8.55 9.74 33.18
C LEU A 128 -8.30 11.17 33.67
N ALA A 129 -9.14 11.66 34.60
CA ALA A 129 -9.15 13.07 35.03
C ALA A 129 -7.92 13.50 35.84
N GLY A 130 -7.17 12.56 36.40
CA GLY A 130 -6.22 12.79 37.49
C GLY A 130 -6.75 12.25 38.81
N GLY A 131 -5.84 11.90 39.73
CA GLY A 131 -6.22 11.22 40.97
C GLY A 131 -7.07 12.09 41.88
N LYS A 132 -7.92 11.46 42.72
CA LYS A 132 -8.82 12.15 43.66
C LYS A 132 -8.06 13.09 44.62
N VAL A 133 -8.07 14.39 44.29
CA VAL A 133 -7.59 15.47 45.17
C VAL A 133 -8.65 15.85 46.22
N GLY A 134 -8.24 16.59 47.24
CA GLY A 134 -9.19 17.17 48.21
C GLY A 134 -10.00 18.31 47.61
N GLY A 135 -11.28 18.43 47.99
CA GLY A 135 -12.11 19.59 47.64
C GLY A 135 -12.97 19.47 46.37
N LEU A 136 -13.21 18.25 45.86
CA LEU A 136 -13.95 18.00 44.61
C LEU A 136 -15.45 18.40 44.61
N ALA A 137 -16.02 18.73 45.78
CA ALA A 137 -17.43 19.11 45.92
C ALA A 137 -17.75 20.47 45.27
N GLY A 138 -19.01 20.67 44.86
CA GLY A 138 -19.39 21.84 44.07
C GLY A 138 -18.73 21.78 42.70
N THR A 139 -18.08 22.85 42.25
CA THR A 139 -17.32 22.87 40.99
C THR A 139 -15.87 22.39 41.14
N GLY A 140 -15.50 21.80 42.29
CA GLY A 140 -14.11 21.52 42.66
C GLY A 140 -13.32 20.62 41.71
N SER A 141 -13.99 19.86 40.84
CA SER A 141 -13.37 19.04 39.79
C SER A 141 -12.60 19.86 38.74
N GLN A 142 -12.87 21.16 38.59
CA GLN A 142 -12.13 22.10 37.72
C GLN A 142 -10.62 22.22 38.03
N ASN A 143 -10.16 21.61 39.13
CA ASN A 143 -8.76 21.61 39.56
C ASN A 143 -8.06 20.27 39.29
N LEU A 144 -8.75 19.33 38.62
CA LEU A 144 -8.17 18.05 38.17
C LEU A 144 -7.35 18.28 36.90
N ALA A 145 -6.12 17.76 36.87
CA ALA A 145 -5.14 18.09 35.82
C ALA A 145 -5.54 17.65 34.39
N ALA A 146 -6.58 16.83 34.23
CA ALA A 146 -7.06 16.32 32.95
C ALA A 146 -8.59 16.11 32.93
N HIS A 147 -9.37 17.02 33.54
CA HIS A 147 -10.84 16.96 33.44
C HIS A 147 -11.28 16.87 31.95
N PRO A 148 -12.35 16.14 31.58
CA PRO A 148 -12.71 15.95 30.16
C PRO A 148 -12.88 17.26 29.37
N LEU A 149 -13.44 18.29 30.01
CA LEU A 149 -13.55 19.65 29.45
C LEU A 149 -12.18 20.30 29.14
N ASP A 150 -11.15 19.91 29.87
CA ASP A 150 -9.76 20.36 29.68
C ASP A 150 -9.00 19.42 28.71
N ARG A 151 -9.70 18.45 28.09
CA ARG A 151 -9.20 17.47 27.11
C ARG A 151 -10.10 17.39 25.88
N GLY A 152 -10.45 18.57 25.37
CA GLY A 152 -11.09 18.72 24.06
C GLY A 152 -12.58 18.41 24.01
N PHE A 153 -13.24 18.09 25.12
CA PHE A 153 -14.71 18.01 25.19
C PHE A 153 -15.34 19.39 25.49
N ASP A 154 -16.46 19.70 24.87
CA ASP A 154 -17.34 20.83 25.21
C ASP A 154 -18.26 20.50 26.38
N GLU A 155 -18.73 19.25 26.45
CA GLU A 155 -19.66 18.78 27.46
C GLU A 155 -19.20 17.50 28.16
N PHE A 156 -19.56 17.39 29.44
CA PHE A 156 -19.31 16.20 30.25
C PHE A 156 -20.47 15.91 31.21
N PHE A 157 -21.03 14.70 31.16
CA PHE A 157 -21.98 14.20 32.15
C PHE A 157 -21.66 12.76 32.52
N GLY A 158 -21.03 12.54 33.67
CA GLY A 158 -20.37 11.26 33.89
C GLY A 158 -19.67 11.01 35.23
N TYR A 159 -18.92 9.91 35.25
CA TYR A 159 -18.04 9.48 36.35
C TYR A 159 -16.58 9.81 36.02
N LEU A 160 -15.96 10.69 36.82
CA LEU A 160 -14.57 11.12 36.59
C LEU A 160 -13.53 10.04 36.92
N PHE A 161 -13.86 9.08 37.79
CA PHE A 161 -12.90 8.16 38.40
C PHE A 161 -13.31 6.70 38.24
N HIS A 162 -12.33 5.82 38.04
CA HIS A 162 -12.53 4.37 37.91
C HIS A 162 -13.28 3.75 39.08
N SER A 163 -13.09 4.28 40.29
CA SER A 163 -13.73 3.77 41.49
C SER A 163 -15.25 3.92 41.53
N ASP A 164 -15.81 4.77 40.67
CA ASP A 164 -17.18 5.26 40.78
C ASP A 164 -18.11 4.46 39.87
N GLY A 165 -17.58 3.97 38.74
CA GLY A 165 -18.13 2.85 37.95
C GLY A 165 -18.08 1.48 38.66
N HIS A 166 -18.00 1.47 40.00
CA HIS A 166 -18.32 0.30 40.83
C HIS A 166 -19.78 0.32 41.34
N GLU A 167 -20.51 1.42 41.10
CA GLU A 167 -21.90 1.62 41.54
C GLU A 167 -22.78 1.97 40.33
N HIS A 168 -23.71 1.08 39.95
CA HIS A 168 -24.74 1.42 38.96
C HIS A 168 -25.94 2.14 39.59
N PHE A 169 -25.93 2.32 40.91
CA PHE A 169 -26.92 3.07 41.69
C PHE A 169 -26.20 4.03 42.67
N PRO A 170 -25.61 5.15 42.18
CA PRO A 170 -24.68 5.98 42.96
C PRO A 170 -25.26 6.50 44.29
N SER A 171 -26.55 6.81 44.33
CA SER A 171 -27.23 7.33 45.53
C SER A 171 -27.51 6.25 46.59
N ASN A 172 -27.38 4.97 46.26
CA ASN A 172 -27.59 3.84 47.19
C ASN A 172 -26.28 3.29 47.81
N GLY A 173 -25.11 3.80 47.42
CA GLY A 173 -23.81 3.57 48.09
C GLY A 173 -23.52 2.12 48.47
N THR A 174 -23.49 1.21 47.50
CA THR A 174 -23.51 -0.24 47.77
C THR A 174 -22.13 -0.88 48.00
N THR A 175 -21.09 -0.04 48.05
CA THR A 175 -19.72 -0.28 48.50
C THR A 175 -19.31 0.78 49.56
N ASN A 176 -18.10 0.68 50.10
CA ASN A 176 -17.55 1.67 51.04
C ASN A 176 -16.97 2.93 50.36
N LYS A 177 -17.34 3.21 49.10
CA LYS A 177 -16.87 4.36 48.32
C LYS A 177 -18.06 5.22 47.91
N SER A 178 -17.88 6.54 47.92
CA SER A 178 -18.87 7.46 47.36
C SER A 178 -18.64 7.61 45.86
N ALA A 179 -19.52 7.01 45.05
CA ALA A 179 -19.59 7.28 43.62
C ALA A 179 -20.32 8.60 43.37
N HIS A 180 -19.85 9.38 42.40
CA HIS A 180 -20.33 10.74 42.16
C HIS A 180 -20.47 11.02 40.67
N ILE A 181 -21.69 11.35 40.24
CA ILE A 181 -21.95 11.90 38.90
C ILE A 181 -21.49 13.37 38.90
N TYR A 182 -20.94 13.84 37.79
CA TYR A 182 -20.62 15.24 37.54
C TYR A 182 -21.35 15.73 36.30
N ASN A 183 -21.79 16.99 36.29
CA ASN A 183 -22.35 17.69 35.14
C ASN A 183 -21.49 18.94 34.88
N GLY A 184 -20.76 18.95 33.77
CA GLY A 184 -19.58 19.79 33.60
C GLY A 184 -18.63 19.61 34.80
N TYR A 185 -18.20 20.71 35.41
CA TYR A 185 -17.41 20.67 36.65
C TYR A 185 -18.24 20.40 37.92
N GLN A 186 -19.58 20.47 37.89
CA GLN A 186 -20.42 20.40 39.09
C GLN A 186 -20.64 18.96 39.55
N GLN A 187 -20.18 18.62 40.76
CA GLN A 187 -20.53 17.36 41.43
C GLN A 187 -22.03 17.31 41.77
N ILE A 188 -22.70 16.25 41.31
CA ILE A 188 -24.10 15.93 41.61
C ILE A 188 -24.15 14.97 42.81
N THR A 189 -24.86 15.37 43.87
CA THR A 189 -24.96 14.63 45.13
C THR A 189 -26.38 14.27 45.53
N ASN A 190 -27.38 14.76 44.80
CA ASN A 190 -28.81 14.57 45.06
C ASN A 190 -29.50 13.80 43.91
N ALA A 191 -28.91 12.70 43.44
CA ALA A 191 -29.58 11.78 42.52
C ALA A 191 -30.58 10.88 43.29
N SER A 192 -31.69 10.46 42.65
CA SER A 192 -32.64 9.54 43.30
C SER A 192 -32.03 8.15 43.54
N VAL A 193 -32.54 7.42 44.53
CA VAL A 193 -31.99 6.13 45.00
C VAL A 193 -32.16 4.98 43.99
N ASP A 194 -33.09 5.14 43.05
CA ASP A 194 -33.45 4.21 41.99
C ASP A 194 -32.83 4.55 40.62
N LEU A 195 -32.03 5.63 40.53
CA LEU A 195 -31.33 5.99 39.30
C LEU A 195 -30.27 4.96 38.93
N TYR A 196 -30.46 4.31 37.78
CA TYR A 196 -29.50 3.39 37.17
C TYR A 196 -28.54 4.14 36.23
N THR A 197 -27.24 3.87 36.28
CA THR A 197 -26.22 4.62 35.50
C THR A 197 -26.42 4.51 33.99
N THR A 198 -26.60 3.30 33.46
CA THR A 198 -26.92 3.09 32.03
C THR A 198 -28.17 3.87 31.58
N ASP A 199 -29.16 4.04 32.46
CA ASP A 199 -30.34 4.85 32.14
C ASP A 199 -30.00 6.35 32.12
N ALA A 200 -29.23 6.84 33.10
CA ALA A 200 -28.79 8.23 33.19
C ALA A 200 -27.96 8.65 31.97
N TRP A 201 -27.01 7.81 31.54
CA TRP A 201 -26.17 8.08 30.37
C TRP A 201 -26.98 8.09 29.08
N THR A 202 -27.87 7.11 28.91
CA THR A 202 -28.75 7.02 27.72
C THR A 202 -29.72 8.21 27.67
N ALA A 203 -30.30 8.60 28.81
CA ALA A 203 -31.19 9.75 28.92
C ALA A 203 -30.49 11.05 28.51
N TYR A 204 -29.29 11.31 29.06
CA TYR A 204 -28.51 12.50 28.73
C TYR A 204 -28.05 12.48 27.26
N ALA A 205 -27.56 11.35 26.76
CA ALA A 205 -27.15 11.18 25.36
C ALA A 205 -28.30 11.47 24.38
N LYS A 206 -29.49 10.93 24.63
CA LYS A 206 -30.69 11.24 23.82
C LYS A 206 -31.03 12.72 23.87
N ASN A 207 -30.98 13.35 25.05
CA ASN A 207 -31.21 14.78 25.18
C ASN A 207 -30.17 15.61 24.41
N ALA A 208 -28.88 15.26 24.50
CA ALA A 208 -27.80 15.93 23.76
C ALA A 208 -28.02 15.85 22.25
N ILE A 209 -28.25 14.65 21.70
CA ILE A 209 -28.55 14.44 20.27
C ILE A 209 -29.76 15.27 19.83
N ILE A 210 -30.81 15.35 20.67
CA ILE A 210 -31.99 16.19 20.41
C ILE A 210 -31.64 17.68 20.47
N THR A 211 -30.77 18.13 21.37
CA THR A 211 -30.32 19.54 21.45
C THR A 211 -29.55 19.94 20.20
N GLU A 212 -28.45 19.24 19.88
CA GLU A 212 -27.58 19.59 18.75
C GLU A 212 -28.35 19.57 17.41
N HIS A 213 -29.28 18.63 17.23
CA HIS A 213 -30.16 18.59 16.05
C HIS A 213 -31.13 19.78 15.97
N ASN A 214 -31.60 20.32 17.11
CA ASN A 214 -32.56 21.44 17.15
C ASN A 214 -31.90 22.82 17.18
N ASP A 215 -30.61 22.93 17.51
CA ASP A 215 -29.89 24.22 17.52
C ASP A 215 -29.76 24.81 16.10
N GLY A 216 -29.75 23.96 15.06
CA GLY A 216 -30.06 24.36 13.67
C GLY A 216 -28.92 25.01 12.87
N ASP A 217 -27.69 24.98 13.38
CA ASP A 217 -26.48 25.49 12.71
C ASP A 217 -25.77 24.43 11.83
N ASP A 218 -26.39 23.26 11.60
CA ASP A 218 -25.86 22.09 10.86
C ASP A 218 -24.47 21.59 11.34
N GLN A 219 -24.09 21.90 12.59
CA GLN A 219 -22.81 21.49 13.19
C GLN A 219 -22.79 19.98 13.50
N PRO A 220 -21.76 19.23 13.08
CA PRO A 220 -21.63 17.81 13.42
C PRO A 220 -21.23 17.63 14.89
N PHE A 221 -21.66 16.54 15.52
CA PHE A 221 -21.30 16.22 16.90
C PHE A 221 -20.53 14.89 17.03
N PHE A 222 -19.62 14.84 18.00
CA PHE A 222 -18.94 13.64 18.46
C PHE A 222 -19.40 13.30 19.88
N LEU A 223 -20.15 12.22 20.00
CA LEU A 223 -20.66 11.69 21.27
C LEU A 223 -19.86 10.45 21.69
N TYR A 224 -18.99 10.62 22.68
CA TYR A 224 -18.31 9.53 23.37
C TYR A 224 -19.20 9.07 24.54
N LEU A 225 -20.00 8.03 24.30
CA LEU A 225 -20.96 7.46 25.25
C LEU A 225 -20.33 6.24 25.93
N ALA A 226 -19.59 6.52 27.00
CA ALA A 226 -18.75 5.58 27.72
C ALA A 226 -19.51 4.90 28.87
N TYR A 227 -20.24 3.82 28.61
CA TYR A 227 -20.93 3.07 29.65
C TYR A 227 -19.95 2.44 30.67
N ASP A 228 -20.35 2.44 31.94
CA ASP A 228 -19.75 1.68 33.06
C ASP A 228 -20.29 0.25 33.17
N THR A 229 -21.23 -0.13 32.30
CA THR A 229 -21.86 -1.46 32.25
C THR A 229 -21.15 -2.31 31.17
N PRO A 230 -20.93 -3.62 31.34
CA PRO A 230 -21.34 -4.49 32.46
C PRO A 230 -20.31 -4.69 33.60
N HIS A 231 -19.34 -3.80 33.82
CA HIS A 231 -18.31 -3.89 34.87
C HIS A 231 -18.88 -4.24 36.27
N PHE A 232 -18.02 -4.72 37.18
CA PHE A 232 -18.39 -4.85 38.59
C PHE A 232 -18.98 -3.51 39.10
N LYS A 233 -20.15 -3.47 39.74
CA LYS A 233 -20.83 -4.55 40.47
C LYS A 233 -22.07 -5.07 39.74
N MET A 234 -22.23 -6.39 39.69
CA MET A 234 -23.43 -7.04 39.16
C MET A 234 -24.72 -6.50 39.79
N GLN A 235 -25.52 -5.73 39.03
CA GLN A 235 -26.77 -5.09 39.46
C GLN A 235 -27.74 -4.90 38.29
N ARG A 236 -28.97 -5.40 38.41
CA ARG A 236 -30.06 -5.18 37.44
C ARG A 236 -30.63 -3.75 37.50
N PRO A 237 -31.22 -3.21 36.43
CA PRO A 237 -31.98 -1.96 36.48
C PRO A 237 -33.17 -2.04 37.45
N ALA A 238 -33.70 -0.89 37.87
CA ALA A 238 -34.76 -0.82 38.87
C ALA A 238 -36.17 -1.13 38.34
N VAL A 239 -36.40 -0.91 37.04
CA VAL A 239 -37.69 -1.08 36.33
C VAL A 239 -37.48 -1.64 34.91
N ALA A 240 -38.58 -2.04 34.27
CA ALA A 240 -38.60 -2.45 32.86
C ALA A 240 -38.06 -1.35 31.92
N TYR A 241 -37.72 -1.73 30.68
CA TYR A 241 -37.40 -0.71 29.67
C TYR A 241 -38.70 -0.04 29.19
N PRO A 242 -38.77 1.30 29.06
CA PRO A 242 -39.96 1.94 28.55
C PRO A 242 -40.18 1.61 27.07
N THR A 243 -41.42 1.33 26.67
CA THR A 243 -41.73 0.90 25.30
C THR A 243 -41.56 2.01 24.27
N GLY A 244 -41.48 1.63 22.98
CA GLY A 244 -41.57 2.53 21.83
C GLY A 244 -40.23 3.04 21.32
N GLY A 245 -39.31 3.42 22.21
CA GLY A 245 -38.01 3.99 21.88
C GLY A 245 -38.06 5.33 21.13
N GLY A 246 -36.90 5.81 20.70
CA GLY A 246 -36.73 6.98 19.84
C GLY A 246 -37.10 8.31 20.49
N LEU A 247 -37.60 9.23 19.67
CA LEU A 247 -37.84 10.62 20.08
C LEU A 247 -38.87 10.74 21.21
N THR A 248 -39.97 9.99 21.14
CA THR A 248 -41.12 10.11 22.06
C THR A 248 -41.31 8.92 23.00
N GLY A 249 -40.54 7.85 22.84
CA GLY A 249 -40.61 6.64 23.68
C GLY A 249 -39.28 6.34 24.36
N GLY A 250 -39.15 5.14 24.94
CA GLY A 250 -37.90 4.70 25.56
C GLY A 250 -37.51 5.52 26.79
N ILE A 251 -36.21 5.56 27.08
CA ILE A 251 -35.67 6.35 28.18
C ILE A 251 -35.69 7.83 27.78
N GLN A 252 -36.05 8.70 28.72
CA GLN A 252 -36.21 10.14 28.51
C GLN A 252 -35.52 10.92 29.63
N TRP A 253 -34.86 12.03 29.28
CA TRP A 253 -34.19 12.90 30.24
C TRP A 253 -35.20 13.65 31.12
N THR A 254 -34.85 13.86 32.39
CA THR A 254 -35.74 14.57 33.32
C THR A 254 -34.99 15.21 34.48
N THR A 255 -35.32 16.47 34.76
CA THR A 255 -34.85 17.21 35.93
C THR A 255 -35.88 17.21 37.08
N ALA A 256 -36.97 16.43 36.96
CA ALA A 256 -37.95 16.28 38.01
C ALA A 256 -37.36 15.62 39.27
N THR A 257 -37.91 15.96 40.44
CA THR A 257 -37.44 15.44 41.74
C THR A 257 -38.36 14.37 42.33
N ASP A 258 -37.82 13.52 43.20
CA ASP A 258 -38.58 12.71 44.14
C ASP A 258 -39.16 13.55 45.30
N GLY A 259 -39.85 12.89 46.24
CA GLY A 259 -40.44 13.53 47.43
C GLY A 259 -39.44 13.98 48.50
N ALA A 260 -38.14 13.72 48.34
CA ALA A 260 -37.06 14.19 49.20
C ALA A 260 -36.23 15.33 48.54
N GLY A 261 -36.49 15.66 47.27
CA GLY A 261 -35.76 16.68 46.50
C GLY A 261 -34.57 16.16 45.69
N ASN A 262 -34.44 14.83 45.56
CA ASN A 262 -33.42 14.24 44.69
C ASN A 262 -33.89 14.26 43.24
N ILE A 263 -33.02 14.65 42.32
CA ILE A 263 -33.30 14.72 40.87
C ILE A 263 -33.20 13.31 40.26
N ARG A 264 -34.15 13.00 39.38
CA ARG A 264 -34.33 11.66 38.79
C ARG A 264 -33.37 11.36 37.65
N TYR A 265 -33.05 12.34 36.80
CA TYR A 265 -32.17 12.26 35.61
C TYR A 265 -32.60 11.29 34.49
N ALA A 266 -33.27 10.17 34.78
CA ALA A 266 -33.91 9.31 33.79
C ALA A 266 -35.39 9.08 34.13
N SER A 267 -36.23 8.94 33.11
CA SER A 267 -37.68 8.69 33.25
C SER A 267 -38.03 7.38 33.97
N THR A 268 -37.07 6.45 34.04
CA THR A 268 -37.14 5.16 34.73
C THR A 268 -36.87 5.24 36.22
N ALA A 269 -36.25 6.33 36.71
CA ALA A 269 -36.01 6.59 38.13
C ALA A 269 -37.24 7.28 38.75
N ASP A 270 -38.40 6.62 38.65
CA ASP A 270 -39.71 7.22 38.90
C ASP A 270 -40.23 7.07 40.35
N GLY A 271 -39.48 6.37 41.21
CA GLY A 271 -39.85 6.02 42.57
C GLY A 271 -40.70 4.75 42.70
N THR A 272 -40.99 4.02 41.61
CA THR A 272 -41.66 2.71 41.63
C THR A 272 -40.68 1.54 41.59
N GLY A 273 -39.45 1.79 41.14
CA GLY A 273 -38.41 0.79 40.99
C GLY A 273 -37.84 0.26 42.32
N THR A 274 -37.22 -0.92 42.25
CA THR A 274 -36.42 -1.48 43.35
C THR A 274 -34.99 -1.68 42.83
N VAL A 275 -33.99 -1.17 43.55
CA VAL A 275 -32.57 -1.35 43.20
C VAL A 275 -32.24 -2.83 43.03
N ASP A 276 -31.58 -3.20 41.92
CA ASP A 276 -31.31 -4.60 41.53
C ASP A 276 -32.59 -5.47 41.38
N GLY A 277 -33.74 -4.84 41.09
CA GLY A 277 -35.06 -5.49 41.16
C GLY A 277 -35.62 -6.05 39.85
N TYR A 278 -35.38 -5.42 38.69
CA TYR A 278 -36.04 -5.84 37.44
C TYR A 278 -35.35 -7.03 36.78
N ASN A 279 -36.09 -8.13 36.60
CA ASN A 279 -35.65 -9.23 35.74
C ASN A 279 -36.10 -9.02 34.30
N HIS A 280 -35.16 -9.06 33.36
CA HIS A 280 -35.45 -9.13 31.94
C HIS A 280 -36.16 -10.47 31.61
N PRO A 281 -37.09 -10.54 30.64
CA PRO A 281 -37.77 -11.79 30.28
C PRO A 281 -36.82 -12.96 29.96
N ASP A 282 -35.64 -12.67 29.42
CA ASP A 282 -34.63 -13.66 29.04
C ASP A 282 -33.88 -14.25 30.26
N ASN A 283 -34.05 -13.67 31.46
CA ASN A 283 -33.48 -14.22 32.69
C ASN A 283 -34.20 -15.51 33.09
N ASN A 284 -33.53 -16.65 32.95
CA ASN A 284 -33.98 -17.88 33.60
C ASN A 284 -33.73 -17.80 35.12
N THR A 285 -34.78 -17.98 35.92
CA THR A 285 -34.71 -17.95 37.39
C THR A 285 -33.89 -19.09 38.00
N SER A 286 -33.51 -20.12 37.23
CA SER A 286 -32.57 -21.16 37.66
C SER A 286 -31.09 -20.79 37.48
N TRP A 287 -30.76 -19.67 36.83
CA TRP A 287 -29.39 -19.17 36.74
C TRP A 287 -28.94 -18.55 38.09
N PRO A 288 -27.63 -18.55 38.42
CA PRO A 288 -27.11 -17.81 39.57
C PRO A 288 -27.45 -16.32 39.50
N THR A 289 -27.64 -15.65 40.64
CA THR A 289 -28.04 -14.23 40.69
C THR A 289 -27.09 -13.31 39.92
N SER A 290 -25.77 -13.55 40.02
CA SER A 290 -24.73 -12.84 39.25
C SER A 290 -24.94 -12.92 37.74
N ASN A 291 -25.46 -14.05 37.25
CA ASN A 291 -25.70 -14.27 35.82
C ASN A 291 -27.05 -13.70 35.37
N GLN A 292 -28.07 -13.71 36.23
CA GLN A 292 -29.31 -12.91 36.01
C GLN A 292 -29.02 -11.39 36.02
N GLN A 293 -28.02 -10.96 36.79
CA GLN A 293 -27.55 -9.57 36.82
C GLN A 293 -26.77 -9.21 35.55
N HIS A 294 -25.77 -10.01 35.16
CA HIS A 294 -25.00 -9.84 33.91
C HIS A 294 -25.89 -9.74 32.67
N VAL A 295 -26.87 -10.64 32.52
CA VAL A 295 -27.86 -10.56 31.44
C VAL A 295 -28.76 -9.34 31.60
N GLY A 296 -29.27 -9.06 32.80
CA GLY A 296 -30.06 -7.84 33.05
C GLY A 296 -29.33 -6.54 32.71
N MET A 297 -27.99 -6.52 32.86
CA MET A 297 -27.09 -5.43 32.49
C MET A 297 -26.90 -5.32 30.97
N ILE A 298 -26.52 -6.40 30.30
CA ILE A 298 -26.29 -6.40 28.84
C ILE A 298 -27.59 -6.17 28.05
N ARG A 299 -28.71 -6.79 28.46
CA ARG A 299 -30.02 -6.52 27.86
C ARG A 299 -30.44 -5.06 28.06
N ARG A 300 -30.04 -4.40 29.17
CA ARG A 300 -30.33 -2.97 29.39
C ARG A 300 -29.49 -2.05 28.48
N LEU A 301 -28.22 -2.39 28.27
CA LEU A 301 -27.33 -1.76 27.29
C LEU A 301 -27.85 -1.90 25.85
N ASP A 302 -28.25 -3.12 25.43
CA ASP A 302 -28.81 -3.40 24.10
C ASP A 302 -30.09 -2.59 23.82
N ASN A 303 -31.05 -2.59 24.76
CA ASN A 303 -32.25 -1.73 24.65
C ASN A 303 -31.88 -0.24 24.52
N SER A 304 -30.86 0.23 25.23
CA SER A 304 -30.40 1.63 25.17
C SER A 304 -29.75 2.00 23.84
N ILE A 305 -28.97 1.10 23.23
CA ILE A 305 -28.44 1.30 21.88
C ILE A 305 -29.61 1.31 20.88
N GLY A 306 -30.55 0.37 20.98
CA GLY A 306 -31.76 0.35 20.13
C GLY A 306 -32.62 1.62 20.24
N ASP A 307 -32.72 2.19 21.44
CA ASP A 307 -33.42 3.45 21.70
C ASP A 307 -32.75 4.66 21.01
N ILE A 308 -31.42 4.74 21.07
CA ILE A 308 -30.63 5.77 20.37
C ILE A 308 -30.65 5.55 18.85
N MET A 309 -30.52 4.32 18.35
CA MET A 309 -30.61 4.03 16.91
C MET A 309 -31.99 4.38 16.34
N LYS A 310 -33.07 4.20 17.12
CA LYS A 310 -34.39 4.70 16.73
C LYS A 310 -34.48 6.23 16.79
N LEU A 311 -33.81 6.90 17.74
CA LEU A 311 -33.80 8.36 17.82
C LEU A 311 -33.19 8.98 16.55
N LEU A 312 -32.06 8.46 16.06
CA LEU A 312 -31.44 8.95 14.82
C LEU A 312 -32.38 8.83 13.62
N LYS A 313 -33.13 7.73 13.53
CA LYS A 313 -34.15 7.47 12.51
C LYS A 313 -35.37 8.40 12.66
N ASP A 314 -35.80 8.70 13.88
CA ASP A 314 -36.91 9.62 14.16
C ASP A 314 -36.56 11.09 13.87
N LEU A 315 -35.27 11.46 14.02
CA LEU A 315 -34.74 12.80 13.71
C LEU A 315 -34.28 12.94 12.24
N GLY A 316 -34.23 11.85 11.47
CA GLY A 316 -33.80 11.88 10.06
C GLY A 316 -32.31 12.11 9.84
N ILE A 317 -31.47 11.90 10.87
CA ILE A 317 -30.00 12.08 10.81
C ILE A 317 -29.23 10.75 10.74
N ASP A 318 -29.95 9.62 10.66
CA ASP A 318 -29.41 8.26 10.71
C ASP A 318 -28.37 7.95 9.61
N ASP A 319 -28.63 8.37 8.37
CA ASP A 319 -27.71 8.17 7.26
C ASP A 319 -26.41 9.01 7.40
N ASN A 320 -26.52 10.21 7.98
CA ASN A 320 -25.36 11.09 8.28
C ASN A 320 -24.83 10.89 9.72
N THR A 321 -24.94 9.68 10.27
CA THR A 321 -24.37 9.34 11.58
C THR A 321 -23.65 7.99 11.51
N ILE A 322 -22.35 7.98 11.81
CA ILE A 322 -21.61 6.75 12.07
C ILE A 322 -21.73 6.37 13.55
N CYS A 323 -22.12 5.13 13.79
CA CYS A 323 -22.20 4.54 15.13
C CYS A 323 -21.18 3.41 15.26
N ILE A 324 -20.37 3.47 16.32
CA ILE A 324 -19.35 2.48 16.68
C ILE A 324 -19.73 1.92 18.05
N PHE A 325 -19.74 0.60 18.19
CA PHE A 325 -19.87 -0.11 19.46
C PHE A 325 -18.62 -0.94 19.70
N SER A 326 -17.98 -0.80 20.87
CA SER A 326 -16.86 -1.65 21.28
C SER A 326 -16.69 -1.67 22.80
N SER A 327 -15.86 -2.59 23.31
CA SER A 327 -15.51 -2.72 24.74
C SER A 327 -14.07 -2.32 25.00
N ASP A 328 -13.76 -1.86 26.21
CA ASP A 328 -12.42 -1.41 26.59
C ASP A 328 -11.47 -2.50 27.08
N ASN A 329 -11.97 -3.70 27.41
CA ASN A 329 -11.19 -4.90 27.70
C ASN A 329 -12.04 -6.18 27.64
N GLY A 330 -11.37 -7.35 27.62
CA GLY A 330 -12.01 -8.66 27.66
C GLY A 330 -12.84 -8.94 28.93
N PRO A 331 -13.53 -10.10 29.01
CA PRO A 331 -14.50 -10.36 30.05
C PRO A 331 -13.86 -10.40 31.43
N HIS A 332 -14.51 -9.78 32.40
CA HIS A 332 -14.06 -9.80 33.80
C HIS A 332 -14.52 -11.04 34.58
N ASN A 333 -13.75 -11.39 35.60
CA ASN A 333 -14.09 -12.38 36.63
C ASN A 333 -14.20 -11.70 38.01
N GLU A 334 -14.80 -10.51 38.04
CA GLU A 334 -14.91 -9.64 39.21
C GLU A 334 -16.39 -9.51 39.59
N GLY A 335 -16.89 -10.45 40.41
CA GLY A 335 -18.32 -10.53 40.81
C GLY A 335 -19.23 -11.25 39.81
N ASN A 336 -18.82 -11.34 38.54
CA ASN A 336 -19.40 -12.22 37.53
C ASN A 336 -18.65 -13.57 37.45
N ASN A 337 -19.23 -14.55 36.76
CA ASN A 337 -18.55 -15.77 36.31
C ASN A 337 -18.68 -15.89 34.77
N PRO A 338 -17.68 -15.45 33.99
CA PRO A 338 -17.76 -15.40 32.53
C PRO A 338 -17.81 -16.79 31.86
N ARG A 339 -17.49 -17.86 32.60
CA ARG A 339 -17.67 -19.25 32.12
C ARG A 339 -19.13 -19.62 31.90
N TYR A 340 -20.09 -18.96 32.57
CA TYR A 340 -21.50 -19.39 32.55
C TYR A 340 -22.17 -19.14 31.19
N PHE A 341 -21.74 -18.10 30.49
CA PHE A 341 -22.21 -17.77 29.15
C PHE A 341 -21.12 -17.92 28.08
N GLU A 342 -19.89 -18.30 28.46
CA GLU A 342 -18.70 -18.26 27.60
C GLU A 342 -18.43 -16.84 27.05
N SER A 343 -18.31 -15.86 27.94
CA SER A 343 -18.01 -14.46 27.59
C SER A 343 -16.66 -14.27 26.87
N TYR A 344 -15.80 -15.30 26.90
CA TYR A 344 -14.53 -15.41 26.17
C TYR A 344 -14.67 -16.12 24.80
N ALA A 345 -15.88 -16.52 24.41
CA ALA A 345 -16.16 -17.30 23.20
C ALA A 345 -15.32 -18.59 23.10
N ASN A 346 -14.70 -18.86 21.95
CA ASN A 346 -13.79 -19.98 21.69
C ASN A 346 -12.31 -19.62 21.94
N MET A 347 -12.02 -18.55 22.68
CA MET A 347 -10.68 -18.01 22.93
C MET A 347 -10.29 -18.16 24.41
N GLU A 348 -8.98 -18.14 24.72
CA GLU A 348 -8.49 -18.17 26.10
C GLU A 348 -8.18 -16.76 26.64
N GLY A 349 -8.29 -16.59 27.97
CA GLY A 349 -7.98 -15.33 28.68
C GLY A 349 -9.19 -14.59 29.26
N VAL A 350 -8.91 -13.56 30.07
CA VAL A 350 -9.89 -12.64 30.67
C VAL A 350 -9.26 -11.24 30.83
N LYS A 351 -9.98 -10.27 31.41
CA LYS A 351 -9.42 -9.02 31.95
C LYS A 351 -8.08 -9.26 32.68
N ARG A 352 -7.04 -8.50 32.30
CA ARG A 352 -5.61 -8.66 32.71
C ARG A 352 -4.85 -9.84 32.06
N ASP A 353 -5.30 -10.45 30.96
CA ASP A 353 -4.51 -11.37 30.12
C ASP A 353 -4.12 -10.71 28.79
N MET A 354 -3.03 -11.16 28.15
CA MET A 354 -2.68 -10.79 26.75
C MET A 354 -3.07 -11.85 25.72
N TRP A 355 -3.68 -12.95 26.15
CA TRP A 355 -4.33 -13.95 25.29
C TRP A 355 -5.56 -13.35 24.59
N GLU A 356 -5.95 -13.93 23.46
CA GLU A 356 -6.99 -13.40 22.56
C GLU A 356 -8.25 -12.88 23.28
N ALA A 357 -8.87 -13.66 24.18
CA ALA A 357 -10.10 -13.21 24.88
C ALA A 357 -9.88 -12.03 25.85
N GLY A 358 -8.65 -11.79 26.29
CA GLY A 358 -8.31 -10.65 27.15
C GLY A 358 -8.17 -9.32 26.39
N ILE A 359 -7.91 -9.37 25.07
CA ILE A 359 -7.60 -8.20 24.24
C ILE A 359 -8.47 -8.00 23.00
N ARG A 360 -9.12 -9.04 22.48
CA ARG A 360 -10.04 -8.99 21.33
C ARG A 360 -11.45 -8.69 21.82
N VAL A 361 -12.09 -7.68 21.24
CA VAL A 361 -13.33 -7.08 21.77
C VAL A 361 -14.45 -7.05 20.72
N PRO A 362 -15.73 -7.24 21.12
CA PRO A 362 -16.83 -7.30 20.16
C PRO A 362 -17.04 -5.89 19.59
N THR A 363 -16.77 -5.72 18.29
CA THR A 363 -16.77 -4.39 17.66
C THR A 363 -17.72 -4.33 16.47
N VAL A 364 -18.71 -3.45 16.55
CA VAL A 364 -19.74 -3.26 15.52
C VAL A 364 -19.67 -1.83 15.00
N VAL A 365 -19.77 -1.67 13.68
CA VAL A 365 -19.73 -0.36 13.01
C VAL A 365 -20.92 -0.26 12.08
N ARG A 366 -21.64 0.86 12.16
CA ARG A 366 -22.83 1.12 11.36
C ARG A 366 -22.81 2.54 10.83
N TRP A 367 -22.89 2.67 9.51
CA TRP A 367 -23.03 3.94 8.80
C TRP A 367 -23.90 3.67 7.55
N PRO A 368 -25.20 3.97 7.59
CA PRO A 368 -26.13 3.56 6.54
C PRO A 368 -25.72 4.08 5.17
N THR A 369 -25.92 3.27 4.12
CA THR A 369 -25.50 3.55 2.74
C THR A 369 -23.98 3.67 2.48
N HIS A 370 -23.16 3.83 3.53
CA HIS A 370 -21.70 3.99 3.42
C HIS A 370 -20.91 2.70 3.71
N ILE A 371 -21.39 1.80 4.57
CA ILE A 371 -20.71 0.50 4.79
C ILE A 371 -20.98 -0.44 3.61
N THR A 372 -19.94 -0.75 2.84
CA THR A 372 -20.03 -1.72 1.73
C THR A 372 -20.27 -3.13 2.29
N GLY A 373 -21.16 -3.89 1.64
CA GLY A 373 -21.49 -5.26 2.05
C GLY A 373 -22.53 -5.39 3.17
N ALA A 374 -22.94 -4.29 3.82
CA ALA A 374 -24.01 -4.30 4.82
C ALA A 374 -25.33 -4.88 4.25
N THR A 375 -26.04 -5.69 5.05
CA THR A 375 -27.07 -6.61 4.52
C THR A 375 -28.50 -6.31 4.98
N GLY A 376 -28.67 -5.54 6.06
CA GLY A 376 -29.96 -5.33 6.73
C GLY A 376 -30.55 -6.60 7.37
N ASN A 377 -29.81 -7.72 7.44
CA ASN A 377 -30.30 -9.01 7.91
C ASN A 377 -29.41 -9.59 9.04
N PRO A 378 -29.90 -9.64 10.30
CA PRO A 378 -29.16 -10.25 11.41
C PRO A 378 -28.79 -11.72 11.21
N GLY A 379 -29.52 -12.46 10.36
CA GLY A 379 -29.18 -13.84 9.99
C GLY A 379 -28.06 -13.97 8.95
N ASN A 380 -27.49 -12.86 8.46
CA ASN A 380 -26.39 -12.82 7.50
C ASN A 380 -25.65 -11.47 7.62
N ILE A 381 -24.88 -11.28 8.68
CA ILE A 381 -24.18 -10.03 9.00
C ILE A 381 -22.87 -9.93 8.20
N HIS A 382 -22.49 -8.73 7.75
CA HIS A 382 -21.20 -8.52 7.08
C HIS A 382 -20.04 -8.61 8.10
N GLU A 383 -19.06 -9.47 7.79
CA GLU A 383 -17.85 -9.63 8.60
C GLU A 383 -16.66 -8.92 7.95
N ILE A 384 -15.99 -8.06 8.72
CA ILE A 384 -14.71 -7.44 8.37
C ILE A 384 -13.62 -8.13 9.19
N SER A 385 -12.74 -8.87 8.52
CA SER A 385 -11.67 -9.65 9.17
C SER A 385 -10.33 -8.90 9.28
N TYR A 386 -10.25 -7.65 8.79
CA TYR A 386 -9.04 -6.84 8.81
C TYR A 386 -8.51 -6.62 10.25
N PRO A 387 -7.22 -6.92 10.54
CA PRO A 387 -6.63 -6.70 11.86
C PRO A 387 -6.61 -5.21 12.19
N SER A 388 -7.32 -4.81 13.24
CA SER A 388 -7.47 -3.41 13.64
C SER A 388 -7.48 -3.27 15.16
N ALA A 389 -7.28 -2.07 15.67
CA ALA A 389 -7.24 -1.81 17.10
C ALA A 389 -7.80 -0.45 17.51
N ILE A 390 -8.05 -0.31 18.81
CA ILE A 390 -8.78 0.82 19.40
C ILE A 390 -8.14 2.21 19.14
N TRP A 391 -6.86 2.26 18.75
CA TRP A 391 -6.17 3.50 18.38
C TRP A 391 -6.46 3.95 16.93
N ASP A 392 -6.94 3.05 16.05
CA ASP A 392 -7.27 3.34 14.65
C ASP A 392 -8.50 4.25 14.50
N TRP A 393 -9.31 4.38 15.55
CA TRP A 393 -10.45 5.29 15.57
C TRP A 393 -10.07 6.77 15.50
N MET A 394 -8.88 7.16 15.98
CA MET A 394 -8.44 8.56 15.87
C MET A 394 -8.18 8.98 14.41
N PRO A 395 -7.36 8.28 13.59
CA PRO A 395 -7.20 8.61 12.18
C PRO A 395 -8.47 8.34 11.36
N THR A 396 -9.28 7.34 11.72
CA THR A 396 -10.60 7.12 11.08
C THR A 396 -11.50 8.35 11.25
N PHE A 397 -11.58 8.92 12.46
CA PHE A 397 -12.40 10.12 12.70
C PHE A 397 -11.76 11.40 12.14
N ALA A 398 -10.45 11.41 11.89
CA ALA A 398 -9.79 12.51 11.19
C ALA A 398 -10.21 12.55 9.71
N GLU A 399 -10.14 11.40 9.02
CA GLU A 399 -10.57 11.28 7.62
C GLU A 399 -12.07 11.62 7.43
N LEU A 400 -12.94 11.15 8.32
CA LEU A 400 -14.36 11.53 8.32
C LEU A 400 -14.62 13.02 8.57
N ALA A 401 -13.65 13.74 9.14
CA ALA A 401 -13.72 15.17 9.43
C ALA A 401 -12.94 16.04 8.42
N ASP A 402 -12.48 15.46 7.29
CA ASP A 402 -11.67 16.10 6.25
C ASP A 402 -10.39 16.80 6.80
N ILE A 403 -9.77 16.19 7.81
CA ILE A 403 -8.51 16.65 8.43
C ILE A 403 -7.52 15.48 8.58
N PRO A 404 -6.20 15.73 8.49
CA PRO A 404 -5.22 14.68 8.73
C PRO A 404 -5.07 14.36 10.23
N ALA A 405 -4.73 13.12 10.56
CA ALA A 405 -4.35 12.75 11.93
C ALA A 405 -3.03 13.43 12.35
N PRO A 406 -2.78 13.69 13.65
CA PRO A 406 -1.47 14.16 14.13
C PRO A 406 -0.38 13.10 13.92
N ALA A 407 0.85 13.52 13.60
CA ALA A 407 1.99 12.65 13.32
C ALA A 407 2.30 11.67 14.47
N TRP A 408 2.10 12.11 15.72
CA TRP A 408 2.20 11.21 16.88
C TRP A 408 0.87 10.47 17.13
N CYS A 409 0.47 9.68 16.14
CA CYS A 409 -0.60 8.69 16.17
C CYS A 409 -0.03 7.36 15.68
N ASP A 410 -0.45 6.24 16.26
CA ASP A 410 0.06 4.91 15.89
C ASP A 410 -0.76 4.21 14.81
N GLY A 411 -2.02 4.61 14.63
CA GLY A 411 -3.02 3.87 13.86
C GLY A 411 -3.02 4.08 12.35
N VAL A 412 -4.07 3.53 11.75
CA VAL A 412 -4.47 3.72 10.35
C VAL A 412 -5.96 4.07 10.30
N SER A 413 -6.39 4.87 9.33
CA SER A 413 -7.83 5.02 9.10
C SER A 413 -8.43 3.69 8.65
N LEU A 414 -9.63 3.38 9.13
CA LEU A 414 -10.43 2.23 8.73
C LEU A 414 -11.47 2.58 7.65
N VAL A 415 -11.60 3.85 7.25
CA VAL A 415 -12.60 4.28 6.24
C VAL A 415 -12.48 3.48 4.93
N PRO A 416 -11.28 3.17 4.38
CA PRO A 416 -11.19 2.34 3.18
C PRO A 416 -11.70 0.91 3.38
N THR A 417 -11.38 0.28 4.51
CA THR A 417 -11.90 -1.06 4.87
C THR A 417 -13.42 -1.06 5.09
N LEU A 418 -13.96 0.00 5.73
CA LEU A 418 -15.39 0.10 6.06
C LEU A 418 -16.25 0.41 4.82
N THR A 419 -15.75 1.25 3.91
CA THR A 419 -16.50 1.70 2.73
C THR A 419 -16.17 0.91 1.46
N GLY A 420 -15.10 0.11 1.44
CA GLY A 420 -14.58 -0.54 0.24
C GLY A 420 -14.04 0.44 -0.81
N THR A 421 -13.75 1.69 -0.43
CA THR A 421 -13.36 2.78 -1.34
C THR A 421 -12.03 3.37 -0.93
N GLY A 422 -11.10 3.51 -1.87
CA GLY A 422 -9.71 3.92 -1.60
C GLY A 422 -8.82 2.75 -1.17
N THR A 423 -7.60 3.06 -0.73
CA THR A 423 -6.58 2.06 -0.38
C THR A 423 -6.41 1.99 1.13
N GLN A 424 -6.65 0.82 1.72
CA GLN A 424 -6.34 0.60 3.13
C GLN A 424 -4.81 0.59 3.33
N ARG A 425 -4.25 1.59 4.03
CA ARG A 425 -2.86 1.50 4.50
C ARG A 425 -2.77 0.45 5.59
N ASP A 426 -1.83 -0.48 5.45
CA ASP A 426 -1.38 -1.36 6.52
C ASP A 426 -0.33 -0.64 7.41
N LYS A 427 -0.34 -0.94 8.71
CA LYS A 427 0.71 -0.57 9.67
C LYS A 427 1.83 -1.63 9.70
N GLY A 428 1.57 -2.83 9.18
CA GLY A 428 2.42 -4.02 9.23
C GLY A 428 2.34 -4.77 10.56
N TYR A 429 1.83 -4.14 11.62
CA TYR A 429 1.73 -4.74 12.96
C TYR A 429 0.70 -4.08 13.88
N LEU A 430 0.28 -4.83 14.91
CA LEU A 430 -0.38 -4.32 16.13
C LEU A 430 0.52 -4.60 17.35
N TYR A 431 0.54 -3.70 18.35
CA TYR A 431 1.44 -3.75 19.52
C TYR A 431 0.69 -3.61 20.84
N PHE A 432 0.98 -4.50 21.81
CA PHE A 432 0.37 -4.50 23.14
C PHE A 432 1.42 -4.78 24.22
N GLU A 433 1.41 -4.04 25.33
CA GLU A 433 2.20 -4.35 26.54
C GLU A 433 1.37 -4.15 27.82
N PHE A 434 1.45 -5.09 28.76
CA PHE A 434 0.82 -4.97 30.08
C PHE A 434 1.68 -5.63 31.16
N ASN A 435 1.41 -5.39 32.44
CA ASN A 435 2.09 -6.13 33.51
C ASN A 435 1.12 -6.34 34.69
N ALA A 436 0.85 -7.60 34.99
CA ALA A 436 -0.15 -8.03 35.96
C ALA A 436 0.44 -9.08 36.91
N SER A 437 0.06 -9.04 38.18
CA SER A 437 0.34 -10.13 39.11
C SER A 437 -0.65 -11.29 38.92
N GLY A 438 -0.25 -12.48 39.37
CA GLY A 438 -1.06 -13.70 39.27
C GLY A 438 -0.90 -14.43 37.94
N SER A 439 -1.95 -15.14 37.54
CA SER A 439 -1.94 -16.12 36.45
C SER A 439 -3.20 -16.05 35.60
N THR A 440 -3.16 -16.64 34.40
CA THR A 440 -4.35 -17.02 33.63
C THR A 440 -5.27 -17.88 34.51
N PRO A 441 -6.62 -17.72 34.47
CA PRO A 441 -7.52 -18.53 35.29
C PRO A 441 -7.31 -20.05 35.12
N ASN A 442 -7.30 -20.79 36.22
CA ASN A 442 -7.12 -22.25 36.19
C ASN A 442 -8.45 -22.98 35.89
N TRP A 443 -8.92 -22.89 34.64
CA TRP A 443 -10.19 -23.45 34.19
C TRP A 443 -9.97 -24.62 33.21
N SER A 444 -10.90 -25.58 33.21
CA SER A 444 -10.87 -26.73 32.29
C SER A 444 -11.00 -26.29 30.82
N GLU A 445 -11.77 -25.23 30.59
CA GLU A 445 -12.11 -24.59 29.32
C GLU A 445 -10.96 -23.78 28.71
N PHE A 446 -9.89 -23.56 29.48
CA PHE A 446 -8.62 -22.99 29.00
C PHE A 446 -7.57 -24.12 28.96
N PRO A 447 -7.65 -25.08 28.01
CA PRO A 447 -6.75 -26.23 27.96
C PRO A 447 -5.27 -25.87 27.80
N ASN A 448 -4.97 -24.74 27.17
CA ASN A 448 -3.62 -24.37 26.72
C ASN A 448 -2.88 -23.53 27.77
N HIS A 449 -3.49 -22.43 28.24
CA HIS A 449 -2.81 -21.40 29.02
C HIS A 449 -3.22 -21.32 30.50
N ARG A 450 -4.12 -22.21 30.97
CA ARG A 450 -4.60 -22.20 32.37
C ARG A 450 -3.46 -22.21 33.39
N GLY A 451 -3.50 -21.25 34.31
CA GLY A 451 -2.49 -21.12 35.36
C GLY A 451 -1.12 -20.58 34.91
N GLU A 452 -0.90 -20.26 33.63
CA GLU A 452 0.32 -19.58 33.18
C GLU A 452 0.53 -18.27 33.95
N THR A 453 1.78 -17.94 34.27
CA THR A 453 2.13 -16.74 35.06
C THR A 453 2.09 -15.51 34.17
N LYS A 454 1.41 -14.45 34.64
CA LYS A 454 1.28 -13.19 33.90
C LYS A 454 2.59 -12.40 33.92
N GLY A 455 2.86 -11.73 35.04
CA GLY A 455 4.02 -10.84 35.18
C GLY A 455 4.02 -9.74 34.11
N GLN A 456 5.22 -9.39 33.63
CA GLN A 456 5.39 -8.55 32.44
C GLN A 456 4.95 -9.35 31.22
N MET A 457 4.05 -8.79 30.41
CA MET A 457 3.52 -9.42 29.21
C MET A 457 3.59 -8.47 28.01
N GLN A 458 3.80 -9.01 26.83
CA GLN A 458 3.86 -8.27 25.57
C GLN A 458 3.29 -9.14 24.46
N CYS A 459 2.52 -8.52 23.57
CA CYS A 459 1.93 -9.15 22.40
C CYS A 459 2.22 -8.30 21.15
N LEU A 460 2.44 -8.98 20.02
CA LEU A 460 2.57 -8.42 18.69
C LEU A 460 1.72 -9.23 17.73
N ARG A 461 0.94 -8.59 16.85
CA ARG A 461 0.34 -9.26 15.68
C ARG A 461 1.01 -8.75 14.41
N ILE A 462 1.42 -9.66 13.53
CA ILE A 462 2.01 -9.39 12.21
C ILE A 462 1.29 -10.30 11.20
N GLY A 463 0.50 -9.72 10.30
CA GLY A 463 -0.47 -10.47 9.50
C GLY A 463 -1.41 -11.29 10.38
N ASP A 464 -1.53 -12.59 10.13
CA ASP A 464 -2.32 -13.51 10.96
C ASP A 464 -1.60 -14.03 12.21
N HIS A 465 -0.29 -13.79 12.33
CA HIS A 465 0.52 -14.38 13.38
C HIS A 465 0.61 -13.46 14.60
N MET A 466 0.12 -13.95 15.73
CA MET A 466 0.20 -13.29 17.03
C MET A 466 1.31 -13.93 17.87
N GLY A 467 2.33 -13.15 18.21
CA GLY A 467 3.37 -13.50 19.16
C GLY A 467 3.04 -12.98 20.55
N ILE A 468 2.98 -13.85 21.56
CA ILE A 468 2.77 -13.49 22.97
C ILE A 468 3.97 -13.96 23.81
N ARG A 469 4.48 -13.11 24.71
CA ARG A 469 5.40 -13.53 25.78
C ARG A 469 4.94 -13.03 27.14
N THR A 470 5.03 -13.91 28.13
CA THR A 470 4.61 -13.71 29.52
C THR A 470 5.81 -13.86 30.46
N GLY A 471 5.69 -13.39 31.70
CA GLY A 471 6.75 -13.47 32.71
C GLY A 471 8.06 -12.75 32.35
N ILE A 472 8.04 -11.80 31.41
CA ILE A 472 9.25 -11.29 30.71
C ILE A 472 10.30 -10.78 31.71
N SER A 473 11.52 -11.27 31.51
CA SER A 473 12.73 -10.95 32.27
C SER A 473 13.75 -10.16 31.45
N SER A 474 13.78 -10.34 30.12
CA SER A 474 14.75 -9.70 29.22
C SER A 474 14.15 -9.38 27.85
N ALA A 475 14.84 -8.54 27.07
CA ALA A 475 14.46 -8.27 25.68
C ALA A 475 14.59 -9.51 24.76
N THR A 476 15.47 -10.45 25.12
CA THR A 476 15.77 -11.66 24.34
C THR A 476 14.80 -12.82 24.55
N ASP A 477 13.86 -12.71 25.51
CA ASP A 477 12.90 -13.77 25.83
C ASP A 477 11.99 -14.07 24.62
N ASP A 478 11.77 -15.35 24.31
CA ASP A 478 10.98 -15.78 23.13
C ASP A 478 9.49 -15.47 23.23
N PHE A 479 8.90 -15.06 22.11
CA PHE A 479 7.46 -15.10 21.90
C PHE A 479 7.01 -16.54 21.62
N GLN A 480 5.90 -16.96 22.21
CA GLN A 480 5.07 -18.04 21.72
C GLN A 480 4.29 -17.49 20.51
N ILE A 481 4.27 -18.16 19.36
CA ILE A 481 3.68 -17.62 18.11
C ILE A 481 2.51 -18.49 17.67
N TYR A 482 1.36 -17.86 17.40
CA TYR A 482 0.10 -18.52 17.06
C TYR A 482 -0.51 -17.92 15.80
N ASN A 483 -1.25 -18.70 15.01
CA ASN A 483 -2.07 -18.15 13.93
C ASN A 483 -3.44 -17.73 14.52
N SER A 484 -3.64 -16.43 14.75
CA SER A 484 -4.82 -15.87 15.45
C SER A 484 -6.14 -15.97 14.68
N VAL A 485 -6.11 -16.39 13.41
CA VAL A 485 -7.30 -16.58 12.55
C VAL A 485 -7.74 -18.05 12.54
N LEU A 486 -6.80 -18.99 12.41
CA LEU A 486 -7.07 -20.42 12.33
C LEU A 486 -7.02 -21.13 13.69
N ASP A 487 -6.30 -20.55 14.67
CA ASP A 487 -6.14 -21.06 16.04
C ASP A 487 -6.43 -19.94 17.08
N PRO A 488 -7.69 -19.45 17.16
CA PRO A 488 -8.11 -18.43 18.12
C PRO A 488 -8.06 -18.93 19.58
N GLY A 489 -7.98 -20.25 19.80
CA GLY A 489 -7.70 -20.86 21.11
C GLY A 489 -6.21 -20.86 21.49
N GLN A 490 -5.32 -20.49 20.57
CA GLN A 490 -3.87 -20.39 20.76
C GLN A 490 -3.25 -21.72 21.24
N ALA A 491 -3.70 -22.84 20.68
CA ALA A 491 -3.25 -24.18 21.06
C ALA A 491 -1.86 -24.56 20.51
N THR A 492 -1.50 -24.05 19.33
CA THR A 492 -0.37 -24.56 18.54
C THR A 492 0.75 -23.51 18.43
N ASN A 493 1.76 -23.60 19.30
CA ASN A 493 2.89 -22.68 19.28
C ASN A 493 3.86 -22.99 18.11
N LEU A 494 3.84 -22.13 17.09
CA LEU A 494 4.61 -22.18 15.86
C LEU A 494 6.02 -21.54 15.98
N ALA A 495 6.39 -20.98 17.13
CA ALA A 495 7.64 -20.20 17.26
C ALA A 495 8.90 -20.98 16.84
N ALA A 496 8.95 -22.29 17.09
CA ALA A 496 10.05 -23.17 16.72
C ALA A 496 10.19 -23.41 15.21
N SER A 497 9.15 -23.18 14.41
CA SER A 497 9.19 -23.24 12.94
C SER A 497 9.28 -21.87 12.26
N MET A 498 9.24 -20.78 13.02
CA MET A 498 9.21 -19.40 12.52
C MET A 498 10.34 -18.50 13.07
N PRO A 499 11.63 -18.91 12.95
CA PRO A 499 12.75 -18.18 13.56
C PRO A 499 12.95 -16.76 13.01
N ALA A 500 12.63 -16.51 11.73
CA ALA A 500 12.69 -15.16 11.14
C ALA A 500 11.66 -14.23 11.79
N LEU A 501 10.41 -14.68 11.92
CA LEU A 501 9.34 -13.93 12.57
C LEU A 501 9.62 -13.72 14.07
N GLN A 502 10.20 -14.71 14.76
CA GLN A 502 10.68 -14.55 16.14
C GLN A 502 11.71 -13.41 16.26
N THR A 503 12.69 -13.33 15.35
CA THR A 503 13.66 -12.22 15.32
C THR A 503 12.99 -10.89 14.98
N GLN A 504 12.08 -10.86 14.00
CA GLN A 504 11.29 -9.67 13.65
C GLN A 504 10.48 -9.16 14.85
N MET A 505 9.76 -10.04 15.55
CA MET A 505 8.98 -9.70 16.74
C MET A 505 9.88 -9.20 17.88
N LYS A 506 11.03 -9.82 18.16
CA LYS A 506 11.97 -9.33 19.18
C LYS A 506 12.56 -7.95 18.86
N ASN A 507 12.81 -7.66 17.58
CA ASN A 507 13.28 -6.35 17.14
C ASN A 507 12.16 -5.30 17.24
N LEU A 508 10.99 -5.59 16.66
CA LEU A 508 9.80 -4.74 16.68
C LEU A 508 9.35 -4.41 18.11
N ALA A 509 9.45 -5.38 19.01
CA ALA A 509 9.20 -5.24 20.45
C ALA A 509 10.09 -4.22 21.17
N LEU A 510 11.14 -3.72 20.53
CA LEU A 510 11.96 -2.57 20.98
C LEU A 510 11.79 -1.36 20.06
N GLN A 511 11.64 -1.59 18.75
CA GLN A 511 11.56 -0.56 17.71
C GLN A 511 10.25 0.20 17.67
N ALA A 512 9.14 -0.36 18.17
CA ALA A 512 7.82 0.26 18.22
C ALA A 512 7.48 0.88 19.59
N ARG A 513 8.47 1.20 20.43
CA ARG A 513 8.24 1.72 21.79
C ARG A 513 9.29 2.72 22.26
N ARG A 514 8.82 3.73 23.01
CA ARG A 514 9.68 4.63 23.80
C ARG A 514 9.67 4.21 25.27
N PRO A 515 10.82 4.14 25.99
CA PRO A 515 10.83 3.91 27.44
C PRO A 515 10.05 4.99 28.21
N ALA A 516 9.49 4.64 29.37
CA ALA A 516 8.69 5.58 30.19
C ALA A 516 9.03 5.44 31.68
N GLY A 517 9.57 6.49 32.30
CA GLY A 517 10.12 6.45 33.67
C GLY A 517 9.14 6.10 34.79
N HIS A 518 7.83 6.11 34.52
CA HIS A 518 6.76 5.71 35.45
C HIS A 518 6.15 4.32 35.13
N ALA A 519 6.68 3.63 34.12
CA ALA A 519 6.19 2.34 33.59
C ALA A 519 7.35 1.44 33.12
N VAL A 520 8.47 1.45 33.84
CA VAL A 520 9.73 0.81 33.45
C VAL A 520 9.55 -0.70 33.19
N ARG A 521 10.10 -1.17 32.07
CA ARG A 521 10.10 -2.57 31.63
C ARG A 521 11.51 -3.19 31.74
N PRO A 522 11.65 -4.52 31.94
CA PRO A 522 12.96 -5.18 32.00
C PRO A 522 13.82 -5.05 30.73
N TYR A 523 13.19 -4.64 29.62
CA TYR A 523 13.80 -4.46 28.30
C TYR A 523 14.07 -2.99 27.90
N ASP A 524 13.84 -2.01 28.79
CA ASP A 524 14.12 -0.59 28.51
C ASP A 524 15.62 -0.27 28.29
N SER A 525 16.52 -1.09 28.83
CA SER A 525 17.97 -0.95 28.68
C SER A 525 18.55 -1.67 27.46
N ALA A 526 17.73 -2.36 26.67
CA ALA A 526 18.18 -3.04 25.46
C ALA A 526 18.44 -2.04 24.33
N ASN A 527 19.51 -2.27 23.56
CA ASN A 527 19.73 -1.55 22.30
C ASN A 527 18.74 -2.05 21.26
N LEU A 528 18.07 -1.13 20.55
CA LEU A 528 17.36 -1.45 19.32
C LEU A 528 18.36 -2.01 18.30
N ALA A 529 17.97 -3.04 17.55
CA ALA A 529 18.79 -3.57 16.47
C ALA A 529 18.89 -2.56 15.30
N PRO A 530 20.06 -2.46 14.63
CA PRO A 530 20.15 -1.79 13.33
C PRO A 530 19.40 -2.61 12.27
N VAL A 531 19.05 -1.98 11.16
CA VAL A 531 18.58 -2.67 9.95
C VAL A 531 19.76 -3.06 9.06
N SER A 532 19.64 -4.19 8.36
CA SER A 532 20.53 -4.57 7.26
C SER A 532 19.89 -4.15 5.95
N VAL A 533 20.43 -3.11 5.32
CA VAL A 533 19.85 -2.46 4.15
C VAL A 533 20.96 -1.84 3.30
N THR A 534 20.82 -1.91 1.98
CA THR A 534 21.72 -1.23 1.04
C THR A 534 21.33 0.24 0.93
N THR A 535 22.28 1.14 1.16
CA THR A 535 22.01 2.58 1.24
C THR A 535 23.02 3.44 0.50
N VAL A 536 22.57 4.64 0.13
CA VAL A 536 23.39 5.74 -0.40
C VAL A 536 23.30 6.96 0.51
N GLN A 537 24.32 7.81 0.52
CA GLN A 537 24.39 8.97 1.41
C GLN A 537 23.30 10.01 1.10
N GLY A 538 22.70 10.56 2.16
CA GLY A 538 21.68 11.62 2.12
C GLY A 538 20.36 11.19 2.79
N LEU A 539 19.28 11.89 2.50
CA LEU A 539 17.91 11.57 2.91
C LEU A 539 16.98 11.67 1.71
N GLU A 540 15.83 11.02 1.84
CA GLU A 540 14.64 11.33 1.04
C GLU A 540 13.88 12.49 1.69
N TYR A 541 13.11 13.23 0.90
CA TYR A 541 12.13 14.18 1.38
C TYR A 541 10.81 14.05 0.63
N SER A 542 9.72 14.46 1.28
CA SER A 542 8.42 14.73 0.66
C SER A 542 7.85 16.02 1.24
N THR A 543 7.22 16.84 0.39
CA THR A 543 6.65 18.14 0.76
C THR A 543 5.14 18.15 0.65
N TYR A 544 4.50 18.96 1.50
CA TYR A 544 3.05 19.01 1.70
C TYR A 544 2.58 20.45 1.85
N GLU A 545 1.30 20.71 1.57
CA GLU A 545 0.71 22.05 1.63
C GLU A 545 -0.64 22.03 2.37
N GLY A 546 -0.79 22.86 3.39
CA GLY A 546 -2.02 23.01 4.16
C GLY A 546 -1.84 23.91 5.38
N ASP A 547 -2.93 24.54 5.82
CA ASP A 547 -2.99 25.22 7.12
C ASP A 547 -3.50 24.20 8.15
N TRP A 548 -2.61 23.80 9.07
CA TRP A 548 -2.88 22.79 10.09
C TRP A 548 -2.59 23.38 11.48
N THR A 549 -3.19 22.83 12.53
CA THR A 549 -2.98 23.28 13.93
C THR A 549 -2.07 22.36 14.76
N TYR A 550 -1.42 21.41 14.09
CA TYR A 550 -0.47 20.42 14.59
C TYR A 550 0.29 19.80 13.41
N VAL A 551 1.35 19.03 13.64
CA VAL A 551 2.07 18.30 12.58
C VAL A 551 1.24 17.11 12.09
N PRO A 552 0.87 17.04 10.80
CA PRO A 552 0.14 15.89 10.24
C PRO A 552 0.97 14.60 10.16
N GLU A 553 0.32 13.44 10.22
CA GLU A 553 0.87 12.19 9.68
C GLU A 553 0.89 12.30 8.14
N PHE A 554 1.93 12.96 7.64
CA PHE A 554 2.13 13.22 6.21
C PHE A 554 2.12 11.95 5.34
N ARG A 555 2.37 10.75 5.90
CA ARG A 555 2.32 9.47 5.15
C ARG A 555 0.89 9.05 4.76
N ASP A 556 -0.12 9.68 5.35
CA ASP A 556 -1.54 9.47 5.02
C ASP A 556 -2.05 10.52 4.03
N MET A 557 -1.14 11.30 3.43
CA MET A 557 -1.44 12.42 2.54
C MET A 557 -0.67 12.28 1.21
N PRO A 558 -1.23 12.71 0.06
CA PRO A 558 -0.48 12.81 -1.18
C PRO A 558 0.56 13.95 -1.11
N PRO A 559 1.85 13.70 -1.41
CA PRO A 559 2.87 14.74 -1.42
C PRO A 559 2.76 15.64 -2.67
N VAL A 560 3.09 16.92 -2.49
CA VAL A 560 3.17 17.93 -3.57
C VAL A 560 4.45 17.77 -4.38
N SER A 561 5.55 17.38 -3.72
CA SER A 561 6.79 16.95 -4.36
C SER A 561 7.54 15.97 -3.47
N ASN A 562 8.45 15.19 -4.06
CA ASN A 562 9.40 14.35 -3.34
C ASN A 562 10.77 14.37 -4.04
N GLY A 563 11.79 13.83 -3.38
CA GLY A 563 13.13 13.74 -3.96
C GLY A 563 14.21 13.43 -2.93
N ASN A 564 15.46 13.65 -3.33
CA ASN A 564 16.65 13.34 -2.53
C ASN A 564 17.40 14.62 -2.11
N THR A 565 18.04 14.57 -0.94
CA THR A 565 18.83 15.65 -0.34
C THR A 565 20.04 15.06 0.41
N THR A 566 21.07 15.85 0.74
CA THR A 566 22.21 15.39 1.58
C THR A 566 21.97 15.60 3.07
N ASN A 567 21.03 16.48 3.43
CA ASN A 567 20.73 16.90 4.80
C ASN A 567 19.29 17.41 4.93
N LEU A 568 18.92 17.96 6.09
CA LEU A 568 17.60 18.54 6.40
C LEU A 568 17.37 19.89 5.68
N ASN A 569 17.48 19.87 4.35
CA ASN A 569 17.40 21.06 3.50
C ASN A 569 15.96 21.58 3.40
N LEU A 570 15.58 22.52 4.27
CA LEU A 570 14.26 23.15 4.23
C LEU A 570 13.96 23.96 2.95
N SER A 571 14.92 24.18 2.03
CA SER A 571 14.67 24.88 0.77
C SER A 571 13.96 24.03 -0.30
N VAL A 572 13.77 22.73 -0.06
CA VAL A 572 13.02 21.83 -0.97
C VAL A 572 11.50 22.08 -0.97
N ARG A 573 11.00 22.82 0.02
CA ARG A 573 9.57 23.19 0.16
C ARG A 573 9.03 23.88 -1.10
N SER A 574 7.80 23.54 -1.48
CA SER A 574 7.08 24.17 -2.60
C SER A 574 6.69 25.63 -2.31
N ARG A 575 6.38 25.97 -1.06
CA ARG A 575 5.99 27.33 -0.61
C ARG A 575 6.59 27.71 0.74
N ASN A 576 6.49 29.00 1.09
CA ASN A 576 7.12 29.59 2.29
C ASN A 576 6.20 29.74 3.51
N ILE A 577 4.91 29.40 3.39
CA ILE A 577 3.93 29.42 4.48
C ILE A 577 3.01 28.21 4.33
N ASP A 578 2.45 27.75 5.44
CA ASP A 578 1.42 26.73 5.49
C ASP A 578 1.87 25.45 4.74
N CYS A 579 3.08 24.98 5.05
CA CYS A 579 3.77 23.90 4.36
C CYS A 579 4.36 22.86 5.31
N GLY A 580 4.49 21.63 4.83
CA GLY A 580 5.05 20.50 5.55
C GLY A 580 6.22 19.87 4.81
N ILE A 581 7.16 19.29 5.56
CA ILE A 581 8.20 18.42 5.03
C ILE A 581 8.30 17.17 5.92
N LEU A 582 8.31 16.00 5.30
CA LEU A 582 8.74 14.74 5.90
C LEU A 582 10.10 14.38 5.30
N PHE A 583 11.11 14.20 6.16
CA PHE A 583 12.39 13.59 5.78
C PHE A 583 12.40 12.12 6.22
N THR A 584 12.76 11.21 5.30
CA THR A 584 12.91 9.77 5.54
C THR A 584 14.31 9.27 5.18
N GLY A 585 14.70 8.15 5.78
CA GLY A 585 16.00 7.54 5.57
C GLY A 585 16.50 6.88 6.85
N TYR A 586 17.82 6.93 7.07
CA TYR A 586 18.55 6.27 8.14
C TYR A 586 19.61 7.20 8.74
N VAL A 587 19.92 7.01 10.01
CA VAL A 587 21.13 7.53 10.66
C VAL A 587 22.10 6.36 10.93
N GLN A 588 23.36 6.53 10.56
CA GLN A 588 24.42 5.56 10.82
C GLN A 588 24.98 5.76 12.23
N ILE A 589 24.77 4.78 13.11
CA ILE A 589 25.26 4.78 14.49
C ILE A 589 26.65 4.12 14.54
N PRO A 590 27.73 4.84 14.91
CA PRO A 590 29.09 4.29 14.88
C PRO A 590 29.42 3.36 16.06
N THR A 591 28.81 3.58 17.23
CA THR A 591 29.11 2.84 18.47
C THR A 591 27.81 2.57 19.21
N ALA A 592 27.54 1.31 19.56
CA ALA A 592 26.31 0.95 20.27
C ALA A 592 26.23 1.58 21.68
N GLY A 593 25.02 1.98 22.09
CA GLY A 593 24.74 2.52 23.43
C GLY A 593 23.62 3.55 23.43
N SER A 594 23.54 4.36 24.50
CA SER A 594 22.50 5.37 24.66
C SER A 594 22.81 6.64 23.86
N TYR A 595 21.87 7.05 23.02
CA TYR A 595 21.91 8.29 22.24
C TYR A 595 20.80 9.22 22.69
N THR A 596 21.14 10.50 22.93
CA THR A 596 20.15 11.56 23.10
C THR A 596 20.11 12.39 21.83
N PHE A 597 18.94 12.45 21.21
CA PHE A 597 18.64 13.37 20.13
C PHE A 597 18.08 14.67 20.70
N TYR A 598 18.37 15.77 20.03
CA TYR A 598 17.91 17.11 20.35
C TYR A 598 17.34 17.73 19.08
N LEU A 599 16.18 18.36 19.18
CA LEU A 599 15.53 19.04 18.07
C LEU A 599 15.20 20.47 18.50
N SER A 600 15.53 21.44 17.65
CA SER A 600 15.04 22.81 17.78
C SER A 600 14.44 23.27 16.47
N SER A 601 13.23 23.81 16.56
CA SER A 601 12.42 24.27 15.44
C SER A 601 11.89 25.70 15.69
N ASP A 602 11.33 26.34 14.66
CA ASP A 602 10.57 27.58 14.78
C ASP A 602 9.04 27.41 14.71
N ASP A 603 8.57 26.20 14.37
CA ASP A 603 7.18 25.75 14.35
C ASP A 603 7.15 24.21 14.36
N GLY A 604 5.99 23.60 14.61
CA GLY A 604 5.82 22.22 15.06
C GLY A 604 6.66 21.15 14.34
N ALA A 605 7.28 20.26 15.11
CA ALA A 605 8.11 19.17 14.61
C ALA A 605 8.00 17.87 15.44
N ASN A 606 8.27 16.72 14.80
CA ASN A 606 8.35 15.41 15.46
C ASN A 606 9.53 14.58 14.93
N MET A 607 10.17 13.78 15.80
CA MET A 607 11.24 12.85 15.41
C MET A 607 10.99 11.42 15.92
N PHE A 608 11.13 10.47 15.00
CA PHE A 608 11.06 9.02 15.25
C PHE A 608 12.39 8.35 14.89
N VAL A 609 12.72 7.27 15.60
CA VAL A 609 13.82 6.34 15.27
C VAL A 609 13.24 4.92 15.25
N HIS A 610 13.34 4.24 14.10
CA HIS A 610 12.42 3.16 13.72
C HIS A 610 10.94 3.61 13.80
N ASP A 611 10.11 2.94 14.61
CA ASP A 611 8.76 3.40 14.96
C ASP A 611 8.68 4.11 16.31
N ALA A 612 9.75 4.11 17.11
CA ALA A 612 9.76 4.75 18.41
C ALA A 612 9.72 6.27 18.25
N HIS A 613 8.64 6.88 18.75
CA HIS A 613 8.54 8.33 18.90
C HIS A 613 9.55 8.81 19.95
N VAL A 614 10.50 9.66 19.55
CA VAL A 614 11.61 10.13 20.41
C VAL A 614 11.42 11.58 20.84
N ILE A 615 10.90 12.46 19.96
CA ILE A 615 10.70 13.89 20.26
C ILE A 615 9.35 14.37 19.72
N ASP A 616 8.56 15.00 20.59
CA ASP A 616 7.41 15.86 20.30
C ASP A 616 7.85 17.30 20.57
N ASP A 617 7.90 18.11 19.51
CA ASP A 617 8.08 19.56 19.53
C ASP A 617 6.90 20.20 18.78
N ASP A 618 5.69 19.69 19.02
CA ASP A 618 4.45 20.04 18.31
C ASP A 618 3.41 20.61 19.29
N PHE A 619 2.78 19.78 20.13
CA PHE A 619 1.64 20.22 20.95
C PHE A 619 2.00 21.34 21.94
N ASN A 620 3.20 21.25 22.55
CA ASN A 620 3.69 22.24 23.52
C ASN A 620 4.79 23.14 22.92
N HIS A 621 4.86 23.27 21.59
CA HIS A 621 5.92 24.03 20.91
C HIS A 621 6.03 25.46 21.44
N ASN A 622 7.27 25.89 21.71
CA ASN A 622 7.57 27.20 22.30
C ASN A 622 8.96 27.75 21.91
N GLY A 623 9.58 27.20 20.86
CA GLY A 623 10.94 27.56 20.42
C GLY A 623 12.09 27.11 21.35
N SER A 624 11.80 26.39 22.45
CA SER A 624 12.84 25.72 23.25
C SER A 624 13.25 24.41 22.61
N GLU A 625 14.55 24.08 22.64
CA GLU A 625 15.06 22.79 22.20
C GLU A 625 14.46 21.63 23.03
N GLN A 626 13.86 20.66 22.33
CA GLN A 626 13.35 19.41 22.89
C GLN A 626 14.39 18.30 22.76
N SER A 627 14.31 17.26 23.60
CA SER A 627 15.24 16.13 23.53
C SER A 627 14.65 14.82 24.02
N GLY A 628 15.13 13.70 23.47
CA GLY A 628 14.72 12.36 23.83
C GLY A 628 15.87 11.35 23.65
N SER A 629 15.88 10.31 24.48
CA SER A 629 16.96 9.31 24.52
C SER A 629 16.48 7.93 24.10
N VAL A 630 17.30 7.23 23.30
CA VAL A 630 17.05 5.86 22.82
C VAL A 630 18.37 5.07 22.80
N ASN A 631 18.29 3.78 23.10
CA ASN A 631 19.45 2.89 23.11
C ASN A 631 19.57 2.19 21.74
N LEU A 632 20.70 2.34 21.06
CA LEU A 632 20.86 1.93 19.65
C LEU A 632 22.06 0.99 19.49
N GLY A 633 21.95 0.01 18.59
CA GLY A 633 23.08 -0.78 18.11
C GLY A 633 24.00 0.05 17.19
N ALA A 634 25.16 -0.49 16.81
CA ALA A 634 25.98 0.11 15.77
C ALA A 634 25.49 -0.37 14.39
N GLY A 635 25.35 0.54 13.43
CA GLY A 635 24.77 0.29 12.11
C GLY A 635 23.67 1.29 11.73
N MET A 636 22.91 0.99 10.67
CA MET A 636 21.85 1.86 10.15
C MET A 636 20.60 1.78 11.02
N HIS A 637 20.04 2.93 11.40
CA HIS A 637 18.77 3.04 12.12
C HIS A 637 17.81 3.93 11.33
N PRO A 638 16.59 3.47 10.96
CA PRO A 638 15.62 4.29 10.23
C PRO A 638 15.24 5.52 11.05
N ILE A 639 15.02 6.64 10.38
CA ILE A 639 14.54 7.89 10.99
C ILE A 639 13.40 8.47 10.17
N ARG A 640 12.50 9.17 10.88
CA ARG A 640 11.53 10.09 10.29
C ARG A 640 11.58 11.40 11.04
N ILE A 641 11.71 12.50 10.31
CA ILE A 641 11.67 13.85 10.88
C ILE A 641 10.58 14.61 10.15
N TYR A 642 9.52 14.95 10.88
CA TYR A 642 8.38 15.72 10.40
C TYR A 642 8.58 17.18 10.82
N TYR A 643 8.30 18.11 9.91
CA TYR A 643 8.33 19.55 10.17
C TYR A 643 7.12 20.22 9.50
N ARG A 644 6.43 21.07 10.25
CA ARG A 644 5.34 21.94 9.79
C ARG A 644 5.79 23.39 9.94
N HIS A 645 5.37 24.24 9.01
CA HIS A 645 5.54 25.68 9.09
C HIS A 645 4.25 26.36 8.64
N GLY A 646 3.57 27.08 9.53
CA GLY A 646 2.36 27.85 9.26
C GLY A 646 2.64 29.21 8.61
N ALA A 647 1.85 30.21 8.99
CA ALA A 647 1.88 31.54 8.37
C ALA A 647 3.05 32.45 8.80
N THR A 648 3.82 32.08 9.83
CA THR A 648 4.90 32.93 10.40
C THR A 648 6.07 32.14 10.97
N GLY A 649 7.30 32.51 10.60
CA GLY A 649 8.53 32.05 11.24
C GLY A 649 9.79 32.45 10.45
N THR A 650 10.85 31.67 10.59
CA THR A 650 12.17 31.85 9.93
C THR A 650 12.63 30.65 9.09
N HIS A 651 11.87 29.55 9.04
CA HIS A 651 12.23 28.27 8.42
C HIS A 651 13.47 27.65 9.08
N ALA A 652 13.34 27.24 10.34
CA ALA A 652 14.43 26.66 11.12
C ALA A 652 14.08 25.25 11.62
N LEU A 653 14.94 24.29 11.31
CA LEU A 653 14.91 22.92 11.85
C LEU A 653 16.37 22.47 12.04
N ASN A 654 16.75 22.17 13.28
CA ASN A 654 18.09 21.72 13.62
C ASN A 654 18.02 20.48 14.49
N VAL A 655 18.61 19.38 14.02
CA VAL A 655 18.71 18.12 14.78
C VAL A 655 20.16 17.86 15.18
N SER A 656 20.36 17.62 16.47
CA SER A 656 21.65 17.31 17.10
C SER A 656 21.59 15.98 17.84
N TRP A 657 22.75 15.38 18.10
CA TRP A 657 22.88 14.13 18.86
C TRP A 657 24.04 14.19 19.85
N GLN A 658 23.92 13.40 20.92
CA GLN A 658 24.97 13.05 21.87
C GLN A 658 24.96 11.53 22.08
N GLY A 659 26.13 10.89 22.20
CA GLY A 659 26.24 9.44 22.34
C GLY A 659 27.55 8.99 23.02
N PRO A 660 27.83 7.68 23.11
CA PRO A 660 28.90 7.12 23.96
C PRO A 660 30.33 7.60 23.66
N SER A 661 30.56 8.20 22.49
CA SER A 661 31.83 8.84 22.11
C SER A 661 31.61 10.13 21.31
N ILE A 662 30.42 10.74 21.46
CA ILE A 662 29.98 11.93 20.72
C ILE A 662 29.46 12.94 21.73
N SER A 663 30.19 14.04 21.92
CA SER A 663 29.66 15.25 22.58
C SER A 663 28.53 15.85 21.76
N LYS A 664 27.56 16.52 22.39
CA LYS A 664 26.42 17.13 21.68
C LYS A 664 26.89 18.00 20.51
N GLN A 665 26.45 17.63 19.31
CA GLN A 665 26.73 18.31 18.04
C GLN A 665 25.57 18.07 17.05
N SER A 666 25.46 18.87 16.00
CA SER A 666 24.57 18.57 14.86
C SER A 666 24.85 17.16 14.31
N ILE A 667 23.82 16.46 13.83
CA ILE A 667 24.06 15.22 13.08
C ILE A 667 24.75 15.63 11.76
N PRO A 668 25.93 15.08 11.43
CA PRO A 668 26.64 15.46 10.22
C PRO A 668 26.01 14.82 8.98
N ASP A 669 26.07 15.51 7.84
CA ASP A 669 25.60 15.03 6.53
C ASP A 669 26.16 13.66 6.11
N THR A 670 27.29 13.25 6.68
CA THR A 670 27.94 11.93 6.47
C THR A 670 27.39 10.81 7.36
N ALA A 671 26.47 11.12 8.27
CA ALA A 671 25.75 10.13 9.07
C ALA A 671 24.32 9.87 8.54
N PHE A 672 23.83 10.66 7.57
CA PHE A 672 22.53 10.44 6.93
C PHE A 672 22.66 9.56 5.69
N PHE A 673 21.76 8.58 5.59
CA PHE A 673 21.66 7.63 4.48
C PHE A 673 20.20 7.42 4.06
N ARG A 674 19.93 7.10 2.80
CA ARG A 674 18.60 6.74 2.29
C ARG A 674 18.64 5.38 1.60
N PHE A 675 17.48 4.82 1.24
CA PHE A 675 17.46 3.55 0.52
C PHE A 675 18.13 3.68 -0.87
N GLY A 676 18.79 2.62 -1.32
CA GLY A 676 19.31 2.52 -2.68
C GLY A 676 20.67 1.85 -2.79
N THR A 677 20.94 1.26 -3.94
CA THR A 677 22.27 0.77 -4.30
C THR A 677 23.21 1.95 -4.62
N PRO A 678 24.44 1.97 -4.08
CA PRO A 678 25.52 2.75 -4.69
C PRO A 678 25.66 2.39 -6.18
N PRO A 679 26.04 3.33 -7.06
CA PRO A 679 26.44 2.98 -8.41
C PRO A 679 27.64 2.02 -8.36
N PRO A 680 27.77 1.07 -9.31
CA PRO A 680 28.91 0.17 -9.38
C PRO A 680 30.24 0.92 -9.49
N GLU A 681 31.34 0.27 -9.13
CA GLU A 681 32.66 0.74 -9.55
C GLU A 681 32.86 0.38 -11.05
N PRO A 682 33.44 1.29 -11.86
CA PRO A 682 33.70 1.02 -13.27
C PRO A 682 34.68 -0.14 -13.44
N VAL A 683 34.55 -0.92 -14.52
CA VAL A 683 35.37 -2.11 -14.78
C VAL A 683 36.27 -1.88 -15.99
N ALA A 684 37.58 -1.89 -15.75
CA ALA A 684 38.62 -1.79 -16.79
C ALA A 684 39.10 -3.18 -17.25
N ASN A 685 39.16 -3.44 -18.56
CA ASN A 685 39.47 -4.75 -19.14
C ASN A 685 40.73 -4.73 -20.05
N PRO A 686 41.68 -5.69 -19.93
CA PRO A 686 42.94 -5.63 -20.69
C PRO A 686 42.81 -5.65 -22.22
N ASP A 687 43.41 -4.66 -22.87
CA ASP A 687 43.48 -4.50 -24.33
C ASP A 687 44.61 -5.28 -24.99
N ASN A 688 44.42 -5.60 -26.28
CA ASN A 688 45.45 -6.14 -27.16
C ASN A 688 45.42 -5.42 -28.52
N ALA A 689 46.56 -4.90 -28.95
CA ALA A 689 46.75 -4.23 -30.24
C ALA A 689 48.01 -4.73 -30.96
N SER A 690 48.14 -4.44 -32.26
CA SER A 690 49.37 -4.69 -33.00
C SER A 690 49.63 -3.60 -34.04
N THR A 691 50.90 -3.26 -34.28
CA THR A 691 51.30 -2.26 -35.27
C THR A 691 52.61 -2.66 -35.96
N SER A 692 52.96 -2.04 -37.08
CA SER A 692 54.19 -2.34 -37.81
C SER A 692 55.22 -1.22 -37.72
N GLY A 693 56.36 -1.51 -37.09
CA GLY A 693 57.41 -0.53 -36.81
C GLY A 693 56.87 0.74 -36.14
N THR A 694 57.33 1.91 -36.60
CA THR A 694 56.95 3.23 -36.06
C THR A 694 55.58 3.74 -36.54
N THR A 695 54.66 2.84 -36.92
CA THR A 695 53.31 3.25 -37.38
C THR A 695 52.44 3.55 -36.15
N PRO A 696 51.87 4.75 -36.01
CA PRO A 696 50.94 5.05 -34.92
C PRO A 696 49.68 4.20 -35.01
N ILE A 697 49.20 3.69 -33.88
CA ILE A 697 47.92 3.00 -33.77
C ILE A 697 47.05 3.67 -32.70
N SER A 698 45.77 3.87 -33.01
CA SER A 698 44.75 4.31 -32.05
C SER A 698 44.06 3.09 -31.48
N ILE A 699 44.07 2.96 -30.15
CA ILE A 699 43.56 1.81 -29.41
C ILE A 699 42.31 2.29 -28.65
N PRO A 700 41.09 1.79 -28.99
CA PRO A 700 39.84 2.23 -28.38
C PRO A 700 39.58 1.49 -27.06
N VAL A 701 40.41 1.78 -26.05
CA VAL A 701 40.43 1.04 -24.76
C VAL A 701 39.10 1.06 -24.01
N LEU A 702 38.28 2.11 -24.18
CA LEU A 702 36.93 2.16 -23.59
C LEU A 702 35.92 1.23 -24.30
N GLY A 703 36.35 0.43 -25.28
CA GLY A 703 35.47 -0.42 -26.11
C GLY A 703 35.19 -1.81 -25.53
N ASN A 704 35.94 -2.25 -24.52
CA ASN A 704 35.71 -3.48 -23.74
C ASN A 704 35.53 -3.20 -22.23
N ASP A 705 35.70 -1.95 -21.80
CA ASP A 705 35.38 -1.48 -20.45
C ASP A 705 33.86 -1.39 -20.23
N SER A 706 33.41 -1.43 -18.97
CA SER A 706 31.98 -1.36 -18.64
C SER A 706 31.70 -0.61 -17.34
N ASP A 707 30.59 0.12 -17.31
CA ASP A 707 30.14 1.01 -16.24
C ASP A 707 28.62 1.20 -16.35
N ASP A 708 27.94 1.72 -15.31
CA ASP A 708 26.51 2.05 -15.40
C ASP A 708 26.22 3.43 -16.02
N GLY A 709 27.25 4.28 -16.14
CA GLY A 709 27.19 5.63 -16.68
C GLY A 709 26.90 6.73 -15.66
N ALA A 710 26.87 6.41 -14.36
CA ALA A 710 26.63 7.33 -13.25
C ALA A 710 27.83 7.40 -12.28
N PRO A 711 28.30 8.61 -11.91
CA PRO A 711 27.68 9.91 -12.16
C PRO A 711 27.99 10.53 -13.53
N ALA A 712 28.93 9.99 -14.30
CA ALA A 712 29.17 10.38 -15.69
C ALA A 712 29.77 9.21 -16.51
N ALA A 713 29.68 9.33 -17.84
CA ALA A 713 30.21 8.32 -18.76
C ALA A 713 31.73 8.17 -18.67
N LEU A 714 32.20 6.92 -18.83
CA LEU A 714 33.61 6.53 -18.79
C LEU A 714 34.55 7.44 -19.61
N SER A 715 35.67 7.78 -18.98
CA SER A 715 36.76 8.57 -19.57
C SER A 715 38.12 8.06 -19.11
N ILE A 716 39.17 8.25 -19.94
CA ILE A 716 40.54 7.85 -19.58
C ILE A 716 41.14 8.95 -18.69
N GLN A 717 41.38 8.64 -17.42
CA GLN A 717 41.94 9.55 -16.43
C GLN A 717 43.47 9.68 -16.56
N SER A 718 44.19 8.57 -16.74
CA SER A 718 45.66 8.58 -16.84
C SER A 718 46.21 7.36 -17.57
N ILE A 719 47.49 7.43 -17.96
CA ILE A 719 48.24 6.33 -18.59
C ILE A 719 49.68 6.29 -18.06
N THR A 720 50.29 5.11 -18.03
CA THR A 720 51.75 4.97 -17.91
C THR A 720 52.42 5.01 -19.29
N GLN A 721 53.72 5.29 -19.33
CA GLN A 721 54.49 5.19 -20.59
C GLN A 721 55.03 3.76 -20.77
N PRO A 722 54.94 3.19 -21.97
CA PRO A 722 55.47 1.86 -22.28
C PRO A 722 57.00 1.81 -22.40
N GLY A 723 57.54 0.61 -22.63
CA GLY A 723 59.00 0.37 -22.65
C GLY A 723 59.65 0.47 -24.03
N PHE A 724 58.89 0.31 -25.12
CA PHE A 724 59.38 0.34 -26.51
C PHE A 724 58.76 1.45 -27.37
N GLY A 725 58.01 2.38 -26.78
CA GLY A 725 57.37 3.47 -27.52
C GLY A 725 56.80 4.56 -26.63
N THR A 726 55.98 5.44 -27.22
CA THR A 726 55.22 6.48 -26.50
C THR A 726 53.72 6.21 -26.62
N ALA A 727 52.99 6.33 -25.52
CA ALA A 727 51.52 6.30 -25.48
C ALA A 727 50.97 7.69 -25.13
N ASN A 728 49.87 8.12 -25.75
CA ASN A 728 49.20 9.40 -25.45
C ASN A 728 47.68 9.23 -25.49
N ILE A 729 46.98 9.82 -24.52
CA ILE A 729 45.50 9.90 -24.55
C ILE A 729 45.07 10.80 -25.71
N SER A 730 44.09 10.36 -26.48
CA SER A 730 43.56 11.05 -27.66
C SER A 730 42.04 10.87 -27.73
N GLY A 731 41.32 11.73 -27.00
CA GLY A 731 39.87 11.56 -26.79
C GLY A 731 39.57 10.31 -25.97
N SER A 732 38.67 9.47 -26.48
CA SER A 732 38.29 8.16 -25.92
C SER A 732 39.32 7.04 -26.12
N ASN A 733 40.40 7.31 -26.86
CA ASN A 733 41.36 6.30 -27.31
C ASN A 733 42.78 6.61 -26.80
N ILE A 734 43.66 5.62 -26.84
CA ILE A 734 45.09 5.80 -26.60
C ILE A 734 45.85 5.63 -27.92
N THR A 735 46.63 6.62 -28.30
CA THR A 735 47.52 6.55 -29.46
C THR A 735 48.89 6.06 -29.03
N TYR A 736 49.27 4.86 -29.45
CA TYR A 736 50.60 4.27 -29.25
C TYR A 736 51.47 4.44 -30.51
N THR A 737 52.77 4.66 -30.34
CA THR A 737 53.76 4.63 -31.43
C THR A 737 55.07 4.06 -30.91
N ALA A 738 55.58 3.00 -31.55
CA ALA A 738 56.85 2.38 -31.19
C ALA A 738 58.06 3.23 -31.62
N ASP A 739 59.15 3.16 -30.84
CA ASP A 739 60.42 3.76 -31.17
C ASP A 739 61.07 3.09 -32.39
N ALA A 740 61.86 3.87 -33.14
CA ALA A 740 62.55 3.39 -34.33
C ALA A 740 63.48 2.19 -34.03
N GLY A 741 63.15 1.03 -34.60
CA GLY A 741 63.93 -0.20 -34.47
C GLY A 741 63.56 -1.10 -33.28
N LYS A 742 62.48 -0.80 -32.55
CA LYS A 742 61.89 -1.72 -31.57
C LYS A 742 60.87 -2.65 -32.25
N PHE A 743 60.84 -3.91 -31.80
CA PHE A 743 59.93 -4.95 -32.29
C PHE A 743 59.62 -5.95 -31.16
N GLY A 744 58.48 -6.64 -31.26
CA GLY A 744 57.95 -7.54 -30.23
C GLY A 744 56.97 -6.86 -29.28
N THR A 745 56.62 -7.56 -28.20
CA THR A 745 55.56 -7.16 -27.27
C THR A 745 55.99 -6.06 -26.30
N ASP A 746 55.19 -5.00 -26.23
CA ASP A 746 55.30 -3.86 -25.31
C ASP A 746 54.03 -3.73 -24.47
N GLN A 747 54.11 -3.08 -23.30
CA GLN A 747 52.98 -2.94 -22.39
C GLN A 747 52.97 -1.59 -21.66
N PHE A 748 51.76 -1.07 -21.43
CA PHE A 748 51.48 0.06 -20.54
C PHE A 748 50.12 -0.13 -19.86
N SER A 749 49.84 0.65 -18.82
CA SER A 749 48.56 0.61 -18.11
C SER A 749 47.80 1.92 -18.29
N TYR A 750 46.48 1.84 -18.21
CA TYR A 750 45.58 3.00 -18.27
C TYR A 750 44.56 2.93 -17.14
N THR A 751 44.14 4.10 -16.66
CA THR A 751 43.15 4.26 -15.61
C THR A 751 41.93 4.96 -16.17
N ILE A 752 40.74 4.40 -15.96
CA ILE A 752 39.44 4.97 -16.35
C ILE A 752 38.71 5.58 -15.15
N THR A 753 37.77 6.48 -15.41
CA THR A 753 36.89 7.09 -14.40
C THR A 753 35.53 7.49 -14.99
N ASP A 754 34.51 7.26 -14.19
CA ASP A 754 33.13 7.78 -14.18
C ASP A 754 33.02 9.20 -13.57
N GLY A 755 34.12 9.72 -13.00
CA GLY A 755 34.17 10.97 -12.24
C GLY A 755 34.08 10.83 -10.71
N GLN A 756 33.88 9.62 -10.17
CA GLN A 756 33.77 9.34 -8.74
C GLN A 756 34.70 8.22 -8.27
N PHE A 757 34.76 7.13 -9.04
CA PHE A 757 35.60 5.95 -8.84
C PHE A 757 36.67 5.82 -9.95
N THR A 758 37.56 4.83 -9.82
CA THR A 758 38.59 4.55 -10.84
C THR A 758 38.92 3.06 -10.92
N ALA A 759 39.15 2.57 -12.15
CA ALA A 759 39.68 1.24 -12.41
C ALA A 759 40.89 1.31 -13.34
N THR A 760 41.73 0.28 -13.37
CA THR A 760 42.99 0.27 -14.12
C THR A 760 43.24 -1.08 -14.78
N ALA A 761 43.56 -1.06 -16.06
CA ALA A 761 43.90 -2.24 -16.86
C ALA A 761 45.20 -2.01 -17.66
N THR A 762 45.62 -3.04 -18.40
CA THR A 762 46.88 -3.07 -19.15
C THR A 762 46.61 -3.27 -20.63
N VAL A 763 47.20 -2.40 -21.46
CA VAL A 763 47.26 -2.56 -22.92
C VAL A 763 48.52 -3.33 -23.27
N THR A 764 48.36 -4.38 -24.08
CA THR A 764 49.48 -5.11 -24.70
C THR A 764 49.56 -4.75 -26.18
N VAL A 765 50.72 -4.30 -26.66
CA VAL A 765 50.94 -3.94 -28.07
C VAL A 765 52.03 -4.81 -28.67
N ASP A 766 51.72 -5.52 -29.75
CA ASP A 766 52.70 -6.32 -30.50
C ASP A 766 53.27 -5.54 -31.69
N VAL A 767 54.56 -5.21 -31.65
CA VAL A 767 55.23 -4.37 -32.65
C VAL A 767 55.92 -5.24 -33.70
N GLN A 768 55.25 -5.42 -34.83
CA GLN A 768 55.66 -6.29 -35.93
C GLN A 768 56.69 -5.65 -36.87
N VAL A 769 57.55 -6.48 -37.46
CA VAL A 769 58.58 -6.04 -38.41
C VAL A 769 57.95 -5.70 -39.77
N PRO A 770 58.21 -4.52 -40.37
CA PRO A 770 57.69 -4.16 -41.69
C PRO A 770 58.08 -5.17 -42.78
N SER A 771 57.08 -5.69 -43.49
CA SER A 771 57.29 -6.67 -44.56
C SER A 771 58.02 -6.05 -45.77
N GLN A 772 59.15 -6.64 -46.16
CA GLN A 772 59.85 -6.24 -47.40
C GLN A 772 59.26 -6.95 -48.62
N SER A 773 58.98 -6.19 -49.67
CA SER A 773 58.49 -6.72 -50.95
C SER A 773 59.58 -7.53 -51.65
N SER A 774 59.28 -8.77 -52.04
CA SER A 774 60.20 -9.65 -52.75
C SER A 774 60.26 -9.34 -54.25
N VAL A 775 61.48 -9.33 -54.81
CA VAL A 775 61.73 -9.19 -56.24
C VAL A 775 61.76 -10.58 -56.90
N LEU A 776 61.10 -10.73 -58.05
CA LEU A 776 61.10 -11.97 -58.84
C LEU A 776 61.71 -11.77 -60.23
N LEU A 777 62.50 -12.75 -60.66
CA LEU A 777 63.06 -12.89 -62.01
C LEU A 777 62.45 -14.12 -62.72
N HIS A 778 62.56 -14.14 -64.04
CA HIS A 778 61.71 -14.91 -64.97
C HIS A 778 62.38 -16.19 -65.54
N THR A 779 61.60 -17.00 -66.28
CA THR A 779 61.86 -18.26 -67.03
C THR A 779 61.78 -19.61 -66.28
N ASP A 780 61.15 -20.68 -66.81
CA ASP A 780 60.02 -20.72 -67.78
C ASP A 780 59.21 -22.06 -67.81
N PHE A 781 58.02 -22.00 -68.43
CA PHE A 781 57.20 -23.03 -69.12
C PHE A 781 57.29 -24.55 -68.80
N THR A 782 56.17 -25.15 -68.34
CA THR A 782 55.26 -26.08 -69.10
C THR A 782 54.21 -26.77 -68.19
N GLY A 783 52.97 -27.01 -68.65
CA GLY A 783 52.13 -28.11 -68.07
C GLY A 783 50.63 -27.92 -67.73
N PHE A 784 49.77 -27.56 -68.70
CA PHE A 784 48.30 -27.83 -68.71
C PHE A 784 47.36 -27.15 -67.67
N SER A 785 46.05 -27.46 -67.78
CA SER A 785 44.86 -26.68 -67.36
C SER A 785 44.15 -27.23 -66.10
N THR A 786 43.22 -26.53 -65.40
CA THR A 786 41.96 -25.90 -65.87
C THR A 786 41.41 -24.77 -64.97
N SER A 787 40.42 -24.02 -65.51
CA SER A 787 39.46 -23.08 -64.86
C SER A 787 39.99 -21.84 -64.11
N GLY A 788 39.63 -20.64 -64.61
CA GLY A 788 39.74 -19.34 -63.91
C GLY A 788 38.58 -19.09 -62.93
N THR A 789 38.46 -17.93 -62.28
CA THR A 789 38.55 -16.56 -62.84
C THR A 789 39.37 -15.54 -62.00
N THR A 790 39.86 -14.48 -62.65
CA THR A 790 40.58 -13.34 -62.03
C THR A 790 39.85 -12.00 -62.21
N LEU A 791 40.11 -11.03 -61.31
CA LEU A 791 39.67 -9.63 -61.41
C LEU A 791 40.64 -8.75 -62.21
N SER A 792 40.13 -7.63 -62.73
CA SER A 792 40.87 -6.39 -63.11
C SER A 792 39.85 -5.23 -63.25
N GLY A 793 40.18 -3.94 -63.06
CA GLY A 793 41.43 -3.27 -62.69
C GLY A 793 41.20 -1.76 -62.36
N PHE A 794 42.26 -1.02 -61.98
CA PHE A 794 42.24 0.41 -61.59
C PHE A 794 42.12 1.38 -62.81
N SER A 795 41.75 2.68 -62.69
CA SER A 795 42.53 3.82 -62.10
C SER A 795 41.81 5.17 -62.45
N TRP A 796 42.19 6.42 -62.08
CA TRP A 796 43.35 7.08 -61.43
C TRP A 796 42.93 8.43 -60.77
N SER A 797 43.40 8.70 -59.53
CA SER A 797 43.82 10.02 -58.92
C SER A 797 42.92 11.28 -58.82
N SER A 798 43.32 12.16 -57.89
CA SER A 798 42.83 13.52 -57.58
C SER A 798 43.90 14.61 -57.79
N ASP A 799 43.50 15.87 -57.97
CA ASP A 799 44.35 17.07 -57.77
C ASP A 799 43.48 18.27 -57.32
N GLU A 800 44.08 19.38 -56.88
CA GLU A 800 43.44 20.47 -56.10
C GLU A 800 42.54 21.45 -56.90
N GLY A 801 41.54 22.08 -56.24
CA GLY A 801 40.80 23.22 -56.82
C GLY A 801 39.53 23.70 -56.07
N GLU A 802 39.40 25.02 -55.93
CA GLU A 802 38.42 25.83 -55.18
C GLU A 802 36.88 25.63 -55.34
N GLN A 803 36.16 26.09 -54.29
CA GLN A 803 34.85 26.79 -54.27
C GLN A 803 33.61 26.23 -55.02
N ASP A 804 32.74 25.60 -54.22
CA ASP A 804 31.33 25.97 -53.96
C ASP A 804 30.28 26.21 -55.08
N ASN A 805 29.06 25.74 -54.76
CA ASN A 805 27.73 26.21 -55.18
C ASN A 805 27.05 25.75 -56.50
N ALA A 806 25.72 25.80 -56.42
CA ALA A 806 24.69 25.68 -57.47
C ALA A 806 24.40 24.32 -58.16
N SER A 807 23.10 24.07 -58.38
CA SER A 807 22.52 22.86 -59.00
C SER A 807 22.07 23.13 -60.45
N THR A 808 21.94 22.08 -61.28
CA THR A 808 20.87 21.95 -62.32
C THR A 808 20.86 20.56 -62.97
N SER A 809 19.76 20.20 -63.64
CA SER A 809 19.51 18.86 -64.21
C SER A 809 18.67 18.89 -65.51
N LEU A 810 18.78 17.85 -66.36
CA LEU A 810 17.95 17.56 -67.54
C LEU A 810 18.07 16.05 -67.87
N LEU A 811 17.04 15.19 -68.05
CA LEU A 811 15.86 15.17 -68.95
C LEU A 811 16.24 15.17 -70.46
N LEU A 812 15.66 14.38 -71.38
CA LEU A 812 14.51 13.42 -71.45
C LEU A 812 14.92 12.22 -72.36
N ALA A 813 14.21 11.10 -72.56
CA ALA A 813 13.19 10.25 -71.89
C ALA A 813 12.89 9.06 -72.87
N GLY A 814 12.11 7.98 -72.61
CA GLY A 814 11.35 7.51 -71.44
C GLY A 814 10.40 6.34 -71.81
N SER A 815 9.99 5.52 -70.84
CA SER A 815 8.89 4.55 -70.91
C SER A 815 8.36 4.30 -69.49
N ALA A 816 7.05 4.15 -69.30
CA ALA A 816 6.38 4.35 -68.01
C ALA A 816 6.99 3.58 -66.82
N SER A 817 7.32 4.31 -65.76
CA SER A 817 7.68 3.76 -64.44
C SER A 817 6.62 4.16 -63.43
N GLY A 818 6.07 3.21 -62.68
CA GLY A 818 5.44 3.50 -61.40
C GLY A 818 6.52 3.78 -60.37
N PHE A 819 6.47 4.93 -59.70
CA PHE A 819 7.40 5.24 -58.61
C PHE A 819 6.94 4.54 -57.33
N LEU A 820 7.87 3.88 -56.61
CA LEU A 820 7.67 3.64 -55.18
C LEU A 820 7.81 4.97 -54.46
N THR A 821 6.77 5.37 -53.74
CA THR A 821 6.81 6.51 -52.80
C THR A 821 6.58 5.99 -51.39
N THR A 822 7.64 5.95 -50.58
CA THR A 822 7.50 5.83 -49.12
C THR A 822 6.99 7.16 -48.57
N ASN A 823 5.69 7.23 -48.30
CA ASN A 823 5.10 8.41 -47.65
C ASN A 823 5.34 8.29 -46.13
N PRO A 824 6.02 9.24 -45.46
CA PRO A 824 6.21 9.17 -44.02
C PRO A 824 4.85 9.27 -43.32
N ALA A 825 4.45 8.19 -42.65
CA ALA A 825 3.19 8.12 -41.94
C ALA A 825 3.17 9.11 -40.76
N ALA A 826 2.00 9.68 -40.47
CA ALA A 826 1.79 10.39 -39.22
C ALA A 826 1.96 9.41 -38.03
N ALA A 827 2.54 9.92 -36.93
CA ALA A 827 2.94 9.11 -35.79
C ALA A 827 1.79 8.21 -35.28
N GLY A 828 2.06 6.91 -35.18
CA GLY A 828 1.09 5.89 -34.75
C GLY A 828 0.64 4.89 -35.82
N SER A 829 1.13 5.00 -37.07
CA SER A 829 0.88 3.97 -38.11
C SER A 829 2.18 3.51 -38.78
N GLY A 830 2.26 2.21 -39.08
CA GLY A 830 3.47 1.57 -39.62
C GLY A 830 3.78 1.94 -41.07
N PRO A 831 4.98 1.58 -41.58
CA PRO A 831 5.43 1.97 -42.91
C PRO A 831 4.54 1.34 -44.00
N ALA A 832 3.90 2.19 -44.79
CA ALA A 832 3.08 1.78 -45.93
C ALA A 832 3.88 1.85 -47.24
N VAL A 833 3.84 0.78 -48.03
CA VAL A 833 4.40 0.74 -49.39
C VAL A 833 3.27 0.95 -50.39
N GLY A 834 3.37 2.03 -51.16
CA GLY A 834 2.40 2.40 -52.19
C GLY A 834 2.97 2.29 -53.61
N VAL A 835 2.15 1.80 -54.53
CA VAL A 835 2.39 1.87 -55.98
C VAL A 835 1.20 2.58 -56.62
N ALA A 836 1.48 3.61 -57.43
CA ALA A 836 0.49 4.38 -58.19
C ALA A 836 0.83 4.34 -59.68
N GLY A 837 -0.18 4.31 -60.55
CA GLY A 837 0.04 4.19 -62.00
C GLY A 837 -1.23 4.09 -62.84
N ASN A 838 -1.70 5.23 -63.33
CA ASN A 838 -2.90 5.33 -64.15
C ASN A 838 -2.69 4.70 -65.54
N VAL A 839 -3.48 3.67 -65.88
CA VAL A 839 -3.45 2.98 -67.17
C VAL A 839 -4.88 2.75 -67.66
N GLU A 840 -5.28 3.42 -68.74
CA GLU A 840 -6.55 3.13 -69.42
C GLU A 840 -6.40 1.93 -70.36
N THR A 841 -7.04 0.80 -70.06
CA THR A 841 -7.12 -0.36 -70.94
C THR A 841 -8.50 -1.01 -70.95
N ILE A 842 -8.97 -1.37 -72.15
CA ILE A 842 -10.24 -2.11 -72.35
C ILE A 842 -9.94 -3.60 -72.21
N GLY A 843 -10.00 -4.12 -70.99
CA GLY A 843 -9.75 -5.54 -70.68
C GLY A 843 -9.62 -5.81 -69.17
N PRO A 844 -9.39 -7.07 -68.76
CA PRO A 844 -9.03 -7.36 -67.37
C PRO A 844 -7.69 -6.71 -67.04
N TRP A 845 -7.67 -5.86 -66.01
CA TRP A 845 -6.48 -5.16 -65.57
C TRP A 845 -5.59 -6.11 -64.79
N ASN A 846 -4.35 -6.30 -65.26
CA ASN A 846 -3.37 -7.19 -64.65
C ASN A 846 -2.15 -6.35 -64.28
N THR A 847 -1.92 -6.15 -62.98
CA THR A 847 -0.64 -5.60 -62.50
C THR A 847 0.17 -6.70 -61.82
N SER A 848 1.49 -6.56 -61.86
CA SER A 848 2.38 -7.38 -61.05
C SER A 848 3.57 -6.57 -60.56
N PHE A 849 3.86 -6.64 -59.26
CA PHE A 849 5.04 -6.03 -58.66
C PHE A 849 5.83 -7.07 -57.86
N THR A 850 7.13 -6.85 -57.74
CA THR A 850 8.03 -7.69 -56.93
C THR A 850 8.40 -6.98 -55.65
N PHE A 851 8.28 -7.67 -54.52
CA PHE A 851 8.70 -7.21 -53.20
C PHE A 851 9.65 -8.23 -52.58
N THR A 852 10.85 -7.79 -52.21
CA THR A 852 11.83 -8.58 -51.47
C THR A 852 11.92 -7.99 -50.06
N PRO A 853 11.31 -8.62 -49.05
CA PRO A 853 11.33 -8.10 -47.69
C PRO A 853 12.69 -8.35 -47.03
N THR A 854 13.22 -7.37 -46.32
CA THR A 854 14.53 -7.46 -45.62
C THR A 854 14.45 -8.10 -44.22
N GLN A 855 13.28 -8.64 -43.87
CA GLN A 855 12.95 -9.35 -42.63
C GLN A 855 11.70 -10.20 -42.88
N GLU A 856 11.24 -11.01 -41.94
CA GLU A 856 9.98 -11.72 -42.11
C GLU A 856 8.76 -10.82 -41.83
N TYR A 857 7.70 -11.04 -42.60
CA TYR A 857 6.40 -10.36 -42.46
C TYR A 857 5.27 -11.37 -42.47
N ASP A 858 4.13 -11.00 -41.89
CA ASP A 858 2.87 -11.73 -42.08
C ASP A 858 1.79 -10.81 -42.65
N LEU A 859 1.24 -11.17 -43.80
CA LEU A 859 0.16 -10.44 -44.45
C LEU A 859 -1.19 -10.91 -43.92
N SER A 860 -1.74 -10.11 -43.01
CA SER A 860 -3.15 -10.23 -42.58
C SER A 860 -4.14 -9.77 -43.66
N SER A 861 -3.84 -8.65 -44.35
CA SER A 861 -4.71 -8.08 -45.37
C SER A 861 -3.96 -7.15 -46.33
N PHE A 862 -4.62 -6.77 -47.42
CA PHE A 862 -4.15 -5.87 -48.48
C PHE A 862 -5.25 -4.83 -48.76
N GLU A 863 -4.95 -3.52 -48.73
CA GLU A 863 -5.93 -2.45 -48.97
C GLU A 863 -5.79 -1.85 -50.38
N VAL A 864 -6.87 -1.84 -51.15
CA VAL A 864 -6.90 -1.24 -52.49
C VAL A 864 -7.39 0.20 -52.40
N SER A 865 -6.42 1.12 -52.46
CA SER A 865 -6.57 2.56 -52.29
C SER A 865 -7.07 3.24 -53.57
N SER A 866 -8.38 3.10 -53.78
CA SER A 866 -9.23 3.77 -54.78
C SER A 866 -9.18 3.25 -56.22
N TYR A 867 -10.39 3.10 -56.77
CA TYR A 867 -10.66 2.79 -58.17
C TYR A 867 -11.88 3.59 -58.66
N SER A 868 -11.97 3.76 -59.98
CA SER A 868 -13.12 4.37 -60.66
C SER A 868 -13.54 3.54 -61.87
N ILE A 869 -14.84 3.56 -62.20
CA ILE A 869 -15.38 2.91 -63.40
C ILE A 869 -15.95 4.00 -64.32
N ASN A 870 -15.25 4.30 -65.40
CA ASN A 870 -15.74 5.20 -66.44
C ASN A 870 -16.67 4.42 -67.37
N SER A 871 -17.99 4.58 -67.15
CA SER A 871 -19.02 4.04 -68.03
C SER A 871 -19.16 4.90 -69.29
N GLY A 872 -18.67 4.39 -70.43
CA GLY A 872 -18.64 5.07 -71.72
C GLY A 872 -20.01 5.14 -72.43
N GLY A 873 -21.10 5.41 -71.70
CA GLY A 873 -22.44 5.38 -72.26
C GLY A 873 -23.55 5.72 -71.24
N ASN A 874 -24.74 6.01 -71.75
CA ASN A 874 -25.85 6.61 -71.00
C ASN A 874 -26.63 5.58 -70.15
N HIS A 875 -25.93 4.83 -69.31
CA HIS A 875 -26.46 3.74 -68.47
C HIS A 875 -26.25 4.03 -66.97
N GLN A 876 -27.01 4.96 -66.41
CA GLN A 876 -27.14 5.08 -64.95
C GLN A 876 -28.16 4.06 -64.42
N GLY A 877 -27.90 3.49 -63.23
CA GLY A 877 -28.81 2.59 -62.52
C GLY A 877 -28.58 1.09 -62.71
N ALA A 878 -27.36 0.65 -63.03
CA ALA A 878 -26.99 -0.77 -63.05
C ALA A 878 -25.79 -1.04 -62.12
N SER A 879 -25.99 -1.88 -61.09
CA SER A 879 -24.92 -2.27 -60.17
C SER A 879 -23.81 -3.03 -60.91
N HIS A 880 -22.56 -2.69 -60.63
CA HIS A 880 -21.39 -3.34 -61.22
C HIS A 880 -20.67 -4.20 -60.17
N SER A 881 -20.47 -5.49 -60.48
CA SER A 881 -19.61 -6.39 -59.70
C SER A 881 -18.19 -6.38 -60.23
N VAL A 882 -17.21 -6.26 -59.33
CA VAL A 882 -15.78 -6.29 -59.62
C VAL A 882 -15.18 -7.57 -59.03
N ASN A 883 -14.80 -8.51 -59.89
CA ASN A 883 -14.07 -9.71 -59.50
C ASN A 883 -12.58 -9.41 -59.47
N TRP A 884 -11.91 -9.79 -58.39
CA TRP A 884 -10.47 -9.67 -58.24
C TRP A 884 -9.82 -11.01 -57.87
N ALA A 885 -8.55 -11.17 -58.22
CA ALA A 885 -7.72 -12.28 -57.82
C ALA A 885 -6.27 -11.84 -57.59
N LEU A 886 -5.69 -12.22 -56.46
CA LEU A 886 -4.32 -11.92 -56.04
C LEU A 886 -3.51 -13.21 -55.97
N GLU A 887 -2.47 -13.32 -56.80
CA GLU A 887 -1.53 -14.44 -56.85
C GLU A 887 -0.19 -14.01 -56.23
N ILE A 888 0.38 -14.83 -55.33
CA ILE A 888 1.66 -14.57 -54.64
C ILE A 888 2.61 -15.73 -54.93
N SER A 889 3.38 -15.60 -56.01
CA SER A 889 3.93 -16.77 -56.73
C SER A 889 4.92 -17.65 -55.96
N SER A 890 5.75 -17.06 -55.10
CA SER A 890 6.75 -17.78 -54.27
C SER A 890 6.26 -18.12 -52.86
N ALA A 891 5.07 -17.62 -52.47
CA ALA A 891 4.35 -18.14 -51.30
C ALA A 891 3.42 -19.32 -51.67
N GLY A 892 3.10 -19.48 -52.97
CA GLY A 892 2.13 -20.47 -53.45
C GLY A 892 0.67 -20.09 -53.17
N SER A 893 0.42 -18.91 -52.60
CA SER A 893 -0.89 -18.45 -52.16
C SER A 893 -1.68 -17.77 -53.30
N TYR A 894 -2.98 -18.05 -53.35
CA TYR A 894 -3.90 -17.48 -54.34
C TYR A 894 -5.23 -17.13 -53.67
N PHE A 895 -5.59 -15.85 -53.73
CA PHE A 895 -6.81 -15.29 -53.14
C PHE A 895 -7.71 -14.76 -54.25
N ASN A 896 -9.02 -14.95 -54.13
CA ASN A 896 -9.97 -14.35 -55.07
C ASN A 896 -11.27 -13.95 -54.35
N GLY A 897 -12.00 -13.02 -54.97
CA GLY A 897 -13.24 -12.50 -54.43
C GLY A 897 -13.98 -11.60 -55.41
N ASN A 898 -15.15 -11.14 -54.99
CA ASN A 898 -16.04 -10.29 -55.77
C ASN A 898 -16.63 -9.22 -54.85
N THR A 899 -16.39 -7.94 -55.13
CA THR A 899 -17.05 -6.82 -54.47
C THR A 899 -18.29 -6.41 -55.29
N THR A 900 -19.46 -6.42 -54.65
CA THR A 900 -20.75 -6.20 -55.31
C THR A 900 -21.58 -5.16 -54.55
N GLU A 901 -21.24 -3.88 -54.75
CA GLU A 901 -22.18 -2.77 -54.95
C GLU A 901 -21.39 -1.49 -55.26
N ILE A 902 -21.85 -0.73 -56.25
CA ILE A 902 -21.34 0.62 -56.57
C ILE A 902 -22.54 1.46 -57.01
N GLU A 903 -22.94 2.42 -56.19
CA GLU A 903 -23.99 3.38 -56.53
C GLU A 903 -23.48 4.40 -57.58
N PRO A 904 -24.11 4.51 -58.76
CA PRO A 904 -23.59 5.31 -59.88
C PRO A 904 -23.87 6.82 -59.69
N GLY A 905 -23.15 7.45 -58.75
CA GLY A 905 -23.25 8.89 -58.51
C GLY A 905 -22.10 9.54 -57.72
N GLY A 906 -21.20 8.77 -57.09
CA GLY A 906 -20.10 9.32 -56.29
C GLY A 906 -18.75 9.29 -56.99
N ASN A 907 -18.18 10.47 -57.29
CA ASN A 907 -16.75 10.62 -57.63
C ASN A 907 -15.85 10.50 -56.37
N ALA A 908 -16.18 9.58 -55.46
CA ALA A 908 -15.50 9.39 -54.19
C ALA A 908 -14.66 8.10 -54.24
N PRO A 909 -13.40 8.13 -53.78
CA PRO A 909 -12.52 6.95 -53.78
C PRO A 909 -13.10 5.84 -52.91
N GLN A 910 -13.49 4.72 -53.54
CA GLN A 910 -13.94 3.51 -52.84
C GLN A 910 -12.74 2.67 -52.40
N LEU A 911 -12.70 2.31 -51.12
CA LEU A 911 -11.72 1.40 -50.53
C LEU A 911 -12.27 -0.02 -50.48
N PHE A 912 -11.44 -1.03 -50.75
CA PHE A 912 -11.77 -2.41 -50.37
C PHE A 912 -10.53 -3.16 -49.88
N THR A 913 -10.76 -4.07 -48.94
CA THR A 913 -9.72 -4.85 -48.27
C THR A 913 -9.80 -6.31 -48.73
N ILE A 914 -8.67 -6.87 -49.11
CA ILE A 914 -8.48 -8.30 -49.39
C ILE A 914 -7.85 -8.90 -48.15
N GLU A 915 -8.58 -9.73 -47.40
CA GLU A 915 -8.00 -10.47 -46.27
C GLU A 915 -7.19 -11.67 -46.79
N THR A 916 -5.97 -11.80 -46.30
CA THR A 916 -4.99 -12.83 -46.71
C THR A 916 -4.67 -13.84 -45.61
N ASN A 917 -5.43 -13.78 -44.50
CA ASN A 917 -5.49 -14.78 -43.42
C ASN A 917 -4.14 -15.25 -42.83
N GLY A 918 -3.15 -14.37 -42.80
CA GLY A 918 -1.81 -14.69 -42.30
C GLY A 918 -0.93 -15.37 -43.37
N THR A 919 -0.66 -14.65 -44.46
CA THR A 919 0.31 -15.10 -45.47
C THR A 919 1.72 -14.63 -45.12
N ARG A 920 2.52 -15.51 -44.53
CA ARG A 920 3.92 -15.27 -44.18
C ARG A 920 4.80 -15.06 -45.42
N LEU A 921 5.64 -14.02 -45.38
CA LEU A 921 6.70 -13.72 -46.33
C LEU A 921 8.05 -13.84 -45.61
N ASN A 922 8.90 -14.75 -46.09
CA ASN A 922 10.25 -14.96 -45.55
C ASN A 922 11.23 -13.87 -46.02
N ALA A 923 12.19 -13.50 -45.18
CA ALA A 923 13.25 -12.53 -45.49
C ALA A 923 14.04 -12.90 -46.76
N ASP A 924 14.56 -11.87 -47.44
CA ASP A 924 15.40 -11.89 -48.64
C ASP A 924 14.85 -12.68 -49.85
N THR A 925 13.63 -13.20 -49.73
CA THR A 925 12.95 -13.97 -50.77
C THR A 925 12.11 -13.04 -51.63
N THR A 926 12.36 -12.98 -52.94
CA THR A 926 11.55 -12.13 -53.83
C THR A 926 10.16 -12.72 -54.06
N TYR A 927 9.11 -11.98 -53.68
CA TYR A 927 7.71 -12.31 -53.93
C TYR A 927 7.15 -11.51 -55.09
N THR A 928 6.57 -12.19 -56.09
CA THR A 928 5.79 -11.53 -57.13
C THR A 928 4.33 -11.54 -56.72
N PHE A 929 3.78 -10.36 -56.48
CA PHE A 929 2.37 -10.11 -56.25
C PHE A 929 1.73 -9.75 -57.58
N LYS A 930 0.69 -10.48 -57.99
CA LYS A 930 -0.02 -10.24 -59.25
C LYS A 930 -1.51 -10.11 -58.98
N LEU A 931 -2.02 -8.88 -59.12
CA LEU A 931 -3.43 -8.56 -58.93
C LEU A 931 -4.12 -8.46 -60.29
N THR A 932 -5.12 -9.31 -60.48
CA THR A 932 -6.04 -9.35 -61.62
C THR A 932 -7.36 -8.73 -61.19
N VAL A 933 -7.87 -7.76 -61.94
CA VAL A 933 -9.17 -7.11 -61.68
C VAL A 933 -10.02 -7.13 -62.94
N SER A 934 -11.29 -7.52 -62.82
CA SER A 934 -12.18 -7.73 -63.97
C SER A 934 -13.64 -7.36 -63.64
N SER A 935 -14.30 -6.71 -64.60
CA SER A 935 -15.72 -6.35 -64.49
C SER A 935 -16.61 -7.41 -65.15
N THR A 936 -17.84 -7.53 -64.67
CA THR A 936 -18.91 -8.32 -65.30
C THR A 936 -19.72 -7.56 -66.37
N ALA A 937 -19.45 -6.26 -66.56
CA ALA A 937 -20.17 -5.41 -67.51
C ALA A 937 -19.77 -5.67 -68.98
N ASN A 938 -20.72 -5.45 -69.90
CA ASN A 938 -20.50 -5.59 -71.33
C ASN A 938 -19.37 -4.67 -71.85
N ALA A 939 -18.69 -5.10 -72.91
CA ALA A 939 -17.53 -4.41 -73.48
C ALA A 939 -17.82 -2.94 -73.84
N GLY A 940 -17.19 -2.00 -73.11
CA GLY A 940 -17.36 -0.56 -73.30
C GLY A 940 -16.99 0.31 -72.08
N ASN A 941 -16.95 -0.27 -70.88
CA ASN A 941 -16.59 0.46 -69.65
C ASN A 941 -15.11 0.23 -69.28
N ASN A 942 -14.40 1.30 -68.90
CA ASN A 942 -13.02 1.24 -68.39
C ASN A 942 -13.02 1.20 -66.86
N ILE A 943 -12.18 0.35 -66.26
CA ILE A 943 -11.80 0.44 -64.84
C ILE A 943 -10.43 1.12 -64.78
N ALA A 944 -10.30 2.16 -63.94
CA ALA A 944 -9.03 2.75 -63.55
C ALA A 944 -8.79 2.51 -62.06
N LEU A 945 -7.54 2.19 -61.69
CA LEU A 945 -7.05 2.06 -60.32
C LEU A 945 -5.99 3.13 -60.11
N ASP A 946 -6.17 4.00 -59.11
CA ASP A 946 -5.28 5.14 -58.90
C ASP A 946 -4.08 4.76 -58.01
N SER A 947 -4.30 3.99 -56.94
CA SER A 947 -3.21 3.48 -56.10
C SER A 947 -3.50 2.13 -55.43
N LEU A 948 -2.43 1.49 -54.97
CA LEU A 948 -2.42 0.19 -54.32
C LEU A 948 -1.52 0.25 -53.08
N THR A 949 -2.04 -0.09 -51.88
CA THR A 949 -1.33 0.13 -50.61
C THR A 949 -1.25 -1.12 -49.75
N LEU A 950 -0.03 -1.57 -49.48
CA LEU A 950 0.24 -2.62 -48.49
C LEU A 950 0.10 -2.04 -47.07
N ARG A 951 -0.76 -2.65 -46.25
CA ARG A 951 -0.81 -2.41 -44.79
C ARG A 951 -0.23 -3.61 -44.05
N GLN A 952 0.73 -3.33 -43.17
CA GLN A 952 1.26 -4.29 -42.22
C GLN A 952 0.33 -4.38 -41.01
N SER A 953 -0.07 -5.60 -40.63
CA SER A 953 -0.29 -5.90 -39.21
C SER A 953 1.06 -6.32 -38.63
N PRO A 954 1.54 -5.71 -37.53
CA PRO A 954 2.87 -6.01 -37.01
C PRO A 954 2.91 -7.40 -36.38
N PHE A 955 3.40 -8.40 -37.14
CA PHE A 955 3.73 -9.70 -36.56
C PHE A 955 4.83 -9.52 -35.50
N PRO A 956 4.65 -10.01 -34.26
CA PRO A 956 5.59 -9.76 -33.19
C PRO A 956 6.97 -10.38 -33.51
N GLN A 957 8.03 -9.58 -33.44
CA GLN A 957 9.38 -9.96 -33.91
C GLN A 957 10.13 -10.95 -32.98
N THR A 958 9.45 -11.57 -32.00
CA THR A 958 10.03 -12.55 -31.07
C THR A 958 9.06 -13.70 -30.75
N PRO A 959 9.56 -14.90 -30.41
CA PRO A 959 8.72 -16.02 -29.97
C PRO A 959 7.85 -15.65 -28.75
N ARG A 960 8.48 -15.04 -27.73
CA ARG A 960 7.83 -14.48 -26.52
C ARG A 960 6.58 -13.64 -26.83
N ALA A 961 6.70 -12.71 -27.76
CA ALA A 961 5.61 -11.81 -28.12
C ALA A 961 4.53 -12.49 -28.98
N THR A 962 4.90 -13.50 -29.76
CA THR A 962 3.98 -14.38 -30.51
C THR A 962 3.17 -15.26 -29.57
N TRP A 963 3.82 -15.87 -28.57
CA TRP A 963 3.18 -16.67 -27.52
C TRP A 963 2.20 -15.83 -26.69
N TYR A 964 2.59 -14.61 -26.27
CA TYR A 964 1.70 -13.72 -25.52
C TYR A 964 0.43 -13.37 -26.28
N TYR A 965 0.57 -12.95 -27.54
CA TYR A 965 -0.57 -12.58 -28.39
C TYR A 965 -1.56 -13.74 -28.53
N THR A 966 -1.02 -14.96 -28.71
CA THR A 966 -1.79 -16.21 -28.84
C THR A 966 -2.63 -16.56 -27.60
N HIS A 967 -2.13 -16.27 -26.40
CA HIS A 967 -2.78 -16.70 -25.14
C HIS A 967 -3.59 -15.59 -24.44
N PHE A 968 -3.27 -14.31 -24.64
CA PHE A 968 -3.91 -13.20 -23.90
C PHE A 968 -4.71 -12.22 -24.78
N GLY A 969 -4.51 -12.20 -26.10
CA GLY A 969 -5.37 -11.44 -27.02
C GLY A 969 -5.35 -9.93 -26.77
N ILE A 970 -4.15 -9.36 -26.65
CA ILE A 970 -3.86 -7.91 -26.59
C ILE A 970 -2.51 -7.66 -27.30
N PRO A 971 -2.18 -6.42 -27.72
CA PRO A 971 -0.86 -6.12 -28.25
C PRO A 971 0.22 -6.56 -27.26
N SER A 972 1.23 -7.30 -27.72
CA SER A 972 2.31 -7.75 -26.84
C SER A 972 3.02 -6.54 -26.21
N PRO A 973 3.29 -6.55 -24.90
CA PRO A 973 4.17 -5.57 -24.28
C PRO A 973 5.54 -5.54 -24.97
N THR A 974 6.19 -4.37 -24.96
CA THR A 974 7.59 -4.21 -25.39
C THR A 974 8.53 -4.79 -24.34
N SER A 975 9.75 -5.22 -24.71
CA SER A 975 10.68 -5.90 -23.79
C SER A 975 10.96 -5.16 -22.48
N ALA A 976 10.87 -3.82 -22.47
CA ALA A 976 10.95 -3.01 -21.26
C ALA A 976 9.73 -3.20 -20.34
N GLN A 977 8.51 -3.24 -20.89
CA GLN A 977 7.27 -3.48 -20.12
C GLN A 977 7.21 -4.90 -19.53
N TRP A 978 7.82 -5.91 -20.18
CA TRP A 978 7.95 -7.26 -19.61
C TRP A 978 8.79 -7.33 -18.32
N GLN A 979 9.60 -6.31 -18.05
CA GLN A 979 10.44 -6.19 -16.85
C GLN A 979 10.10 -4.95 -16.01
N ALA A 980 9.11 -4.16 -16.43
CA ALA A 980 8.64 -3.02 -15.67
C ALA A 980 7.77 -3.52 -14.51
N ASP A 981 8.24 -3.24 -13.31
CA ASP A 981 7.41 -3.12 -12.12
C ASP A 981 6.83 -1.69 -12.17
N THR A 982 5.53 -1.55 -12.46
CA THR A 982 4.94 -0.24 -12.83
C THR A 982 4.27 0.52 -11.68
N ASP A 983 3.95 -0.16 -10.59
CA ASP A 983 3.50 0.42 -9.31
C ASP A 983 4.53 0.24 -8.18
N ASN A 984 5.66 -0.42 -8.46
CA ASN A 984 6.81 -0.64 -7.57
C ASN A 984 6.49 -1.61 -6.42
N ASP A 985 5.72 -2.68 -6.71
CA ASP A 985 5.27 -3.69 -5.74
C ASP A 985 6.27 -4.87 -5.56
N GLY A 986 7.26 -5.00 -6.44
CA GLY A 986 8.25 -6.09 -6.51
C GLY A 986 7.92 -7.19 -7.53
N SER A 987 6.73 -7.16 -8.13
CA SER A 987 6.31 -7.95 -9.29
C SER A 987 6.69 -7.22 -10.57
N ASN A 988 6.95 -7.96 -11.65
CA ASN A 988 6.93 -7.36 -12.99
C ASN A 988 5.56 -7.54 -13.64
N GLN A 989 5.26 -6.73 -14.65
CA GLN A 989 3.97 -6.76 -15.35
C GLN A 989 3.60 -8.14 -15.92
N LEU A 990 4.59 -9.00 -16.24
CA LEU A 990 4.32 -10.40 -16.61
C LEU A 990 3.80 -11.23 -15.42
N ALA A 991 4.38 -11.10 -14.23
CA ALA A 991 3.90 -11.76 -13.02
C ALA A 991 2.48 -11.28 -12.65
N GLU A 992 2.23 -9.97 -12.69
CA GLU A 992 0.87 -9.40 -12.51
C GLU A 992 -0.14 -10.05 -13.49
N TYR A 993 0.15 -10.07 -14.79
CA TYR A 993 -0.72 -10.67 -15.80
C TYR A 993 -0.87 -12.20 -15.64
N ALA A 994 0.17 -12.89 -15.17
CA ALA A 994 0.15 -14.33 -14.97
C ALA A 994 -0.69 -14.76 -13.76
N PHE A 995 -0.60 -14.04 -12.64
CA PHE A 995 -1.26 -14.39 -11.38
C PHE A 995 -2.61 -13.68 -11.15
N GLY A 996 -2.88 -12.56 -11.84
CA GLY A 996 -4.17 -11.87 -11.82
C GLY A 996 -4.20 -10.51 -11.10
N GLY A 997 -3.05 -9.83 -11.02
CA GLY A 997 -2.84 -8.60 -10.26
C GLY A 997 -2.18 -8.84 -8.90
N ASN A 998 -1.38 -7.86 -8.46
CA ASN A 998 -0.69 -7.72 -7.15
C ASN A 998 -0.74 -8.98 -6.25
N PRO A 999 0.22 -9.91 -6.39
CA PRO A 999 0.25 -11.13 -5.56
C PRO A 999 0.68 -10.78 -4.13
N HIS A 1000 -0.29 -10.66 -3.21
CA HIS A 1000 -0.03 -10.32 -1.81
C HIS A 1000 1.00 -11.23 -1.12
N VAL A 1001 2.24 -10.74 -0.97
CA VAL A 1001 3.29 -11.29 -0.11
C VAL A 1001 3.96 -10.17 0.68
N SER A 1002 4.07 -10.36 2.00
CA SER A 1002 4.57 -9.34 2.94
C SER A 1002 6.11 -9.15 2.93
N ASP A 1003 6.82 -9.77 1.99
CA ASP A 1003 8.23 -9.55 1.69
C ASP A 1003 8.44 -9.77 0.19
N ALA A 1004 8.26 -8.70 -0.57
CA ALA A 1004 8.31 -8.71 -2.02
C ALA A 1004 9.70 -9.05 -2.61
N SER A 1005 10.74 -9.12 -1.78
CA SER A 1005 12.12 -9.35 -2.22
C SER A 1005 12.56 -10.81 -2.21
N ALA A 1006 11.94 -11.65 -1.36
CA ALA A 1006 12.48 -12.96 -1.01
C ALA A 1006 11.54 -14.15 -1.30
N VAL A 1007 10.25 -13.91 -1.58
CA VAL A 1007 9.24 -14.98 -1.71
C VAL A 1007 8.28 -14.83 -2.90
N THR A 1008 8.33 -13.70 -3.62
CA THR A 1008 7.44 -13.39 -4.74
C THR A 1008 7.57 -14.41 -5.87
N PRO A 1009 6.47 -15.05 -6.31
CA PRO A 1009 6.51 -15.93 -7.46
C PRO A 1009 6.74 -15.09 -8.73
N THR A 1010 7.68 -15.51 -9.58
CA THR A 1010 7.98 -14.81 -10.84
C THR A 1010 7.63 -15.69 -12.03
N ALA A 1011 7.08 -15.07 -13.07
CA ALA A 1011 6.86 -15.71 -14.35
C ALA A 1011 7.94 -15.19 -15.33
N ASN A 1012 8.55 -16.10 -16.09
CA ASN A 1012 9.58 -15.79 -17.08
C ASN A 1012 9.36 -16.63 -18.34
N TYR A 1013 9.37 -16.01 -19.51
CA TYR A 1013 9.28 -16.76 -20.76
C TYR A 1013 10.63 -17.37 -21.15
N ASN A 1014 10.64 -18.66 -21.49
CA ASN A 1014 11.82 -19.41 -21.88
C ASN A 1014 11.94 -19.44 -23.41
N ASP A 1015 12.68 -18.46 -23.95
CA ASP A 1015 12.88 -18.29 -25.40
C ASP A 1015 13.62 -19.46 -26.08
N THR A 1016 14.07 -20.48 -25.33
CA THR A 1016 14.69 -21.72 -25.87
C THR A 1016 13.71 -22.90 -25.95
N SER A 1017 12.67 -22.95 -25.10
CA SER A 1017 11.68 -24.04 -25.07
C SER A 1017 10.28 -23.66 -25.55
N ASP A 1018 10.07 -22.36 -25.86
CA ASP A 1018 8.81 -21.76 -26.31
C ASP A 1018 7.69 -21.74 -25.24
N LYS A 1019 8.07 -21.74 -23.96
CA LYS A 1019 7.16 -21.96 -22.81
C LYS A 1019 7.34 -20.98 -21.66
N LEU A 1020 6.42 -21.01 -20.70
CA LEU A 1020 6.50 -20.20 -19.47
C LEU A 1020 7.15 -20.98 -18.33
N ASN A 1021 8.23 -20.43 -17.77
CA ASN A 1021 8.81 -20.84 -16.50
C ASN A 1021 8.14 -20.06 -15.36
N VAL A 1022 7.47 -20.77 -14.46
CA VAL A 1022 6.94 -20.22 -13.20
C VAL A 1022 7.92 -20.58 -12.08
N THR A 1023 8.56 -19.57 -11.51
CA THR A 1023 9.49 -19.71 -10.39
C THR A 1023 8.80 -19.34 -9.08
N PHE A 1024 8.85 -20.23 -8.09
CA PHE A 1024 8.26 -19.99 -6.76
C PHE A 1024 9.05 -20.70 -5.66
N THR A 1025 8.82 -20.27 -4.42
CA THR A 1025 9.49 -20.84 -3.24
C THR A 1025 8.60 -21.88 -2.58
N ARG A 1026 9.14 -23.07 -2.31
CA ARG A 1026 8.54 -24.09 -1.43
C ARG A 1026 9.48 -24.44 -0.28
N ARG A 1027 8.97 -25.12 0.75
CA ARG A 1027 9.81 -25.78 1.75
C ARG A 1027 10.30 -27.15 1.24
N LYS A 1028 11.51 -27.56 1.60
CA LYS A 1028 12.01 -28.91 1.29
C LYS A 1028 11.20 -30.00 2.00
N ALA A 1029 11.15 -31.17 1.38
CA ALA A 1029 10.38 -32.32 1.85
C ALA A 1029 10.81 -32.82 3.24
N GLY A 1030 9.86 -33.35 4.00
CA GLY A 1030 9.99 -33.81 5.39
C GLY A 1030 8.98 -34.90 5.74
N SER A 1031 8.69 -35.11 7.04
CA SER A 1031 7.79 -36.20 7.46
C SER A 1031 6.29 -35.92 7.25
N HIS A 1032 5.94 -34.73 6.73
CA HIS A 1032 4.57 -34.25 6.48
C HIS A 1032 4.58 -33.38 5.22
N ASP A 1033 4.66 -34.01 4.05
CA ASP A 1033 4.79 -33.32 2.77
C ASP A 1033 3.45 -32.75 2.27
N LEU A 1034 3.51 -31.51 1.77
CA LEU A 1034 2.48 -30.89 0.94
C LEU A 1034 2.80 -31.14 -0.53
N THR A 1035 1.77 -31.43 -1.33
CA THR A 1035 1.87 -31.69 -2.76
C THR A 1035 1.56 -30.41 -3.53
N TYR A 1036 2.49 -29.92 -4.36
CA TYR A 1036 2.31 -28.67 -5.10
C TYR A 1036 1.89 -28.95 -6.55
N SER A 1037 0.86 -28.25 -7.04
CA SER A 1037 0.40 -28.32 -8.44
C SER A 1037 0.13 -26.94 -9.03
N VAL A 1038 0.44 -26.76 -10.31
CA VAL A 1038 0.14 -25.54 -11.08
C VAL A 1038 -1.19 -25.71 -11.79
N GLN A 1039 -2.11 -24.78 -11.57
CA GLN A 1039 -3.50 -24.85 -12.03
C GLN A 1039 -3.90 -23.55 -12.73
N VAL A 1040 -4.88 -23.61 -13.64
CA VAL A 1040 -5.42 -22.44 -14.35
C VAL A 1040 -6.95 -22.49 -14.31
N SER A 1041 -7.58 -21.36 -13.99
CA SER A 1041 -9.02 -21.26 -13.71
C SER A 1041 -9.64 -19.98 -14.26
N ASP A 1042 -10.91 -20.07 -14.64
CA ASP A 1042 -11.86 -18.96 -14.82
C ASP A 1042 -12.82 -18.82 -13.63
N ASP A 1043 -13.21 -19.93 -12.99
CA ASP A 1043 -13.90 -19.94 -11.70
C ASP A 1043 -13.24 -20.90 -10.69
N LEU A 1044 -13.87 -21.13 -9.54
CA LEU A 1044 -13.34 -21.98 -8.47
C LEU A 1044 -13.26 -23.49 -8.83
N SER A 1045 -13.84 -23.93 -9.95
CA SER A 1045 -13.68 -25.28 -10.50
C SER A 1045 -12.38 -25.41 -11.31
N THR A 1046 -11.76 -26.60 -11.26
CA THR A 1046 -10.29 -26.70 -11.43
C THR A 1046 -9.85 -27.38 -12.72
N TRP A 1047 -8.93 -26.74 -13.45
CA TRP A 1047 -8.07 -27.42 -14.45
C TRP A 1047 -6.60 -27.39 -14.00
N THR A 1048 -5.91 -28.52 -14.16
CA THR A 1048 -4.48 -28.67 -13.90
C THR A 1048 -3.73 -28.68 -15.24
N LEU A 1049 -2.71 -27.84 -15.39
CA LEU A 1049 -1.89 -27.84 -16.61
C LEU A 1049 -0.84 -28.97 -16.57
N PRO A 1050 -0.38 -29.46 -17.73
CA PRO A 1050 0.89 -30.15 -17.82
C PRO A 1050 2.01 -29.19 -17.38
N SER A 1051 2.74 -29.58 -16.34
CA SER A 1051 3.76 -28.75 -15.71
C SER A 1051 4.94 -29.61 -15.29
N THR A 1052 6.15 -29.29 -15.74
CA THR A 1052 7.37 -30.05 -15.45
C THR A 1052 8.30 -29.25 -14.56
N GLU A 1053 8.66 -29.79 -13.40
CA GLU A 1053 9.71 -29.22 -12.56
C GLU A 1053 11.07 -29.38 -13.26
N ILE A 1054 11.68 -28.27 -13.65
CA ILE A 1054 12.97 -28.24 -14.35
C ILE A 1054 14.14 -28.10 -13.37
N SER A 1055 13.94 -27.39 -12.27
CA SER A 1055 14.94 -27.30 -11.19
C SER A 1055 14.30 -26.99 -9.86
N ALA A 1056 14.76 -27.65 -8.80
CA ALA A 1056 14.62 -27.18 -7.43
C ALA A 1056 16.02 -27.05 -6.82
N ILE A 1057 16.36 -25.86 -6.33
CA ILE A 1057 17.66 -25.55 -5.71
C ILE A 1057 17.44 -24.95 -4.32
N SER A 1058 18.37 -25.18 -3.39
CA SER A 1058 18.36 -24.52 -2.08
C SER A 1058 18.18 -23.02 -2.25
N HIS A 1059 17.18 -22.43 -1.58
CA HIS A 1059 16.82 -21.04 -1.83
C HIS A 1059 17.96 -20.09 -1.44
N PRO A 1060 18.42 -19.19 -2.33
CA PRO A 1060 19.67 -18.44 -2.14
C PRO A 1060 19.64 -17.52 -0.91
N ILE A 1061 18.47 -16.98 -0.57
CA ILE A 1061 18.27 -16.08 0.59
C ILE A 1061 17.79 -16.85 1.83
N LEU A 1062 16.75 -17.69 1.69
CA LEU A 1062 16.04 -18.36 2.79
C LEU A 1062 16.74 -19.65 3.28
N GLY A 1063 17.85 -20.06 2.66
CA GLY A 1063 18.75 -21.08 3.17
C GLY A 1063 18.38 -22.52 2.81
N SER A 1064 18.92 -23.46 3.60
CA SER A 1064 18.91 -24.90 3.30
C SER A 1064 17.53 -25.55 3.28
N ASP A 1065 16.58 -24.98 4.00
CA ASP A 1065 15.29 -25.61 4.34
C ASP A 1065 14.20 -25.29 3.31
N PHE A 1066 14.50 -24.38 2.38
CA PHE A 1066 13.63 -23.96 1.29
C PHE A 1066 14.24 -24.31 -0.06
N GLU A 1067 13.38 -24.47 -1.05
CA GLU A 1067 13.72 -24.62 -2.45
C GLU A 1067 13.13 -23.48 -3.26
N GLN A 1068 13.95 -22.83 -4.09
CA GLN A 1068 13.45 -22.11 -5.24
C GLN A 1068 13.21 -23.14 -6.35
N VAL A 1069 11.95 -23.25 -6.78
CA VAL A 1069 11.48 -24.23 -7.76
C VAL A 1069 11.12 -23.51 -9.04
N VAL A 1070 11.56 -24.04 -10.17
CA VAL A 1070 11.18 -23.58 -11.51
C VAL A 1070 10.37 -24.68 -12.18
N VAL A 1071 9.11 -24.38 -12.47
CA VAL A 1071 8.19 -25.27 -13.18
C VAL A 1071 7.90 -24.69 -14.56
N GLU A 1072 8.23 -25.44 -15.60
CA GLU A 1072 7.91 -25.08 -16.98
C GLU A 1072 6.53 -25.63 -17.37
N THR A 1073 5.68 -24.79 -17.94
CA THR A 1073 4.35 -25.16 -18.43
C THR A 1073 4.14 -24.70 -19.87
N ASP A 1074 3.41 -25.49 -20.66
CA ASP A 1074 3.12 -25.18 -22.07
C ASP A 1074 2.17 -23.98 -22.26
N GLY A 1075 1.43 -23.59 -21.21
CA GLY A 1075 0.45 -22.51 -21.26
C GLY A 1075 -0.79 -22.82 -22.11
N SER A 1076 -0.91 -24.04 -22.65
CA SER A 1076 -1.84 -24.36 -23.71
C SER A 1076 -3.28 -24.42 -23.20
N SER A 1077 -4.15 -23.63 -23.84
CA SER A 1077 -5.58 -23.53 -23.53
C SER A 1077 -6.38 -23.29 -24.82
N PRO A 1078 -7.59 -23.84 -24.98
CA PRO A 1078 -8.42 -23.59 -26.17
C PRO A 1078 -8.69 -22.09 -26.38
N ALA A 1079 -8.40 -21.60 -27.59
CA ALA A 1079 -8.23 -20.19 -27.94
C ALA A 1079 -9.49 -19.30 -27.82
N SER A 1080 -10.00 -19.07 -26.60
CA SER A 1080 -11.26 -18.35 -26.38
C SER A 1080 -11.46 -17.66 -25.01
N VAL A 1081 -10.62 -17.87 -23.99
CA VAL A 1081 -10.82 -17.30 -22.64
C VAL A 1081 -9.50 -16.90 -21.96
N ARG A 1082 -9.42 -15.66 -21.44
CA ARG A 1082 -8.32 -15.21 -20.54
C ARG A 1082 -8.49 -15.82 -19.15
N ARG A 1083 -7.42 -16.37 -18.56
CA ARG A 1083 -7.43 -17.09 -17.27
C ARG A 1083 -6.10 -16.90 -16.53
N PHE A 1084 -6.11 -17.04 -15.20
CA PHE A 1084 -4.94 -16.83 -14.33
C PHE A 1084 -4.28 -18.14 -13.90
N ILE A 1085 -2.97 -18.09 -13.63
CA ILE A 1085 -2.18 -19.19 -13.05
C ILE A 1085 -2.26 -19.12 -11.53
N ARG A 1086 -2.40 -20.27 -10.87
CA ARG A 1086 -2.26 -20.41 -9.42
C ARG A 1086 -1.40 -21.62 -9.04
N ILE A 1087 -0.70 -21.52 -7.92
CA ILE A 1087 0.02 -22.62 -7.29
C ILE A 1087 -0.84 -23.13 -6.13
N LYS A 1088 -1.27 -24.40 -6.18
CA LYS A 1088 -2.04 -25.04 -5.11
C LYS A 1088 -1.15 -26.01 -4.35
N ALA A 1089 -1.09 -25.87 -3.02
CA ALA A 1089 -0.59 -26.89 -2.11
C ALA A 1089 -1.76 -27.78 -1.63
N GLU A 1090 -1.52 -29.09 -1.53
CA GLU A 1090 -2.46 -30.13 -1.08
C GLU A 1090 -1.84 -31.06 -0.01
#